data_AF-A0A7H8XHH8-F1
#
_entry.id   AF-A0A7H8XHH8-F1
#
_cell.length_a   1.000
_cell.length_b   1.000
_cell.length_c   1.000
_cell.angle_alpha   90.00
_cell.angle_beta   90.00
_cell.angle_gamma   90.00
#
_symmetry.space_group_name_H-M   'P 1'
#
loop_
_entity.id
_entity.type
_entity.pdbx_description
1 polymer ?
#
loop_
_entity_poly.entity_id
_entity_poly.type
_entity_poly.pdbx_seq_one_letter_code
_entity_poly.pdbx_strand_id
1 'polypeptide(L)'
;MLRPAAPVTAATTVACPDCDGLTFRLDPCRCTRYGNLDLADDAPGGGVGGQREPYRRCRLCRGAGSVAVACRRCGLRGRLRAQLVLTVANLDTGAVASHEVLPADLDPRPDATGGWAVELTPRVRELAARAGVAPATVGEPPSVRLPAAWRPDLPAAQRHELAARAVAEAARPAWRVWLGRSAAPPPVDPGRRLARLCALADLLLLDLVVEARRHDGELRWAVRYEVPGSPVPAHPPEAAYADLAAALAATDVADALAGLGERGEAAPARTLCPDPLRPLLPAATVDVAGVARRVRADCAGPPGGDGRPGAQAIWRDGRWWHTGLRTGEPVETLVEQSTGQVLRRTRTPLQRAAEPPDPPWLGAPLPERRCPDCRPTRRVCTTCGGTGRVHDAALLTLTDLRHRVVHLAWWAGTPEAVTTAGGGAGGRLVVRLPERYRLAAWAAVFGVRPEDLAEADGGHDLSPDVREGYVTLPWAGADPVAEQVAAVGPALPAARLLVTAVRPDAPPLAELLRLAHGLDLALVVNLVDLRNHPAGLLRAHGVLWSVELRPPAAPVHPDDLPCRPSPEAAVAHCVEGLDATLPETVPADPDAPVPVPRSGARPLPADPVPALLRLAAGHPDQPLTVRFTRGGCTIHRHADEGPVLLAEGDDLPAALAALNPF
;
A
#
# COMPACT_ATOMS: atom_id res chain seq x y z
N MET A 1 9.64 -45.05 -13.21
CA MET A 1 9.06 -45.10 -14.57
C MET A 1 8.31 -43.80 -14.81
N LEU A 2 8.92 -42.89 -15.57
CA LEU A 2 8.35 -41.58 -15.92
C LEU A 2 7.21 -41.80 -16.91
N ARG A 3 5.99 -41.37 -16.54
CA ARG A 3 4.86 -41.27 -17.46
C ARG A 3 5.20 -40.16 -18.47
N PRO A 4 5.08 -40.37 -19.78
CA PRO A 4 5.31 -39.30 -20.76
C PRO A 4 4.28 -38.18 -20.53
N ALA A 5 4.77 -36.94 -20.49
CA ALA A 5 3.92 -35.76 -20.41
C ALA A 5 2.97 -35.74 -21.61
N ALA A 6 1.67 -35.54 -21.35
CA ALA A 6 0.71 -35.29 -22.41
C ALA A 6 1.15 -34.05 -23.23
N PRO A 7 0.94 -34.02 -24.55
CA PRO A 7 1.29 -32.87 -25.38
C PRO A 7 0.57 -31.63 -24.83
N VAL A 8 1.34 -30.58 -24.51
CA VAL A 8 0.80 -29.30 -24.08
C VAL A 8 0.08 -28.68 -25.28
N THR A 9 -1.25 -28.71 -25.25
CA THR A 9 -2.07 -28.05 -26.27
C THR A 9 -1.87 -26.54 -26.15
N ALA A 10 -1.56 -25.86 -27.26
CA ALA A 10 -1.46 -24.41 -27.28
C ALA A 10 -2.78 -23.78 -26.80
N ALA A 11 -2.68 -22.66 -26.06
CA ALA A 11 -3.86 -21.98 -25.55
C ALA A 11 -4.68 -21.36 -26.70
N THR A 12 -6.01 -21.40 -26.59
CA THR A 12 -6.88 -20.70 -27.55
C THR A 12 -6.63 -19.20 -27.47
N THR A 13 -6.31 -18.55 -28.59
CA THR A 13 -6.12 -17.10 -28.65
C THR A 13 -7.13 -16.40 -29.56
N VAL A 14 -7.41 -15.14 -29.26
CA VAL A 14 -8.29 -14.26 -30.05
C VAL A 14 -7.56 -12.96 -30.38
N ALA A 15 -7.93 -12.31 -31.48
CA ALA A 15 -7.46 -10.96 -31.78
C ALA A 15 -7.88 -9.98 -30.66
N CYS A 16 -6.98 -9.10 -30.26
CA CYS A 16 -7.27 -8.09 -29.25
C CYS A 16 -8.27 -7.06 -29.81
N PRO A 17 -9.47 -6.92 -29.24
CA PRO A 17 -10.49 -6.04 -29.80
C PRO A 17 -10.22 -4.54 -29.59
N ASP A 18 -9.24 -4.16 -28.75
CA ASP A 18 -8.86 -2.74 -28.56
C ASP A 18 -7.93 -2.22 -29.64
N CYS A 19 -7.18 -3.11 -30.28
CA CYS A 19 -6.22 -2.74 -31.32
C CYS A 19 -6.44 -3.48 -32.62
N ASP A 20 -7.47 -4.33 -32.71
CA ASP A 20 -7.74 -5.22 -33.84
C ASP A 20 -6.50 -6.01 -34.31
N GLY A 21 -5.64 -6.39 -33.35
CA GLY A 21 -4.39 -7.09 -33.62
C GLY A 21 -3.18 -6.20 -33.97
N LEU A 22 -3.34 -4.88 -34.06
CA LEU A 22 -2.30 -3.94 -34.49
C LEU A 22 -1.25 -3.61 -33.41
N THR A 23 -1.41 -4.11 -32.17
CA THR A 23 -0.50 -3.89 -31.01
C THR A 23 -0.48 -2.47 -30.43
N PHE A 24 -1.01 -1.48 -31.13
CA PHE A 24 -1.21 -0.10 -30.65
C PHE A 24 -2.60 0.40 -31.02
N ARG A 25 -3.04 1.47 -30.36
CA ARG A 25 -4.28 2.19 -30.71
C ARG A 25 -4.01 3.68 -30.81
N LEU A 26 -4.86 4.37 -31.56
CA LEU A 26 -4.85 5.83 -31.63
C LEU A 26 -5.87 6.36 -30.62
N ASP A 27 -5.36 6.83 -29.49
CA ASP A 27 -6.21 7.46 -28.47
C ASP A 27 -6.33 8.96 -28.74
N PRO A 28 -7.49 9.57 -28.46
CA PRO A 28 -7.61 11.03 -28.44
C PRO A 28 -6.59 11.61 -27.46
N CYS A 29 -5.79 12.58 -27.92
CA CYS A 29 -4.87 13.28 -27.04
C CYS A 29 -5.67 14.02 -25.96
N ARG A 30 -5.21 14.01 -24.71
CA ARG A 30 -5.86 14.73 -23.60
C ARG A 30 -6.13 16.21 -23.91
N CYS A 31 -5.41 16.82 -24.84
CA CYS A 31 -5.64 18.21 -25.23
C CYS A 31 -7.00 18.45 -25.90
N THR A 32 -7.59 17.44 -26.53
CA THR A 32 -8.91 17.55 -27.18
C THR A 32 -10.05 17.65 -26.18
N ARG A 33 -9.84 17.27 -24.90
CA ARG A 33 -10.81 17.47 -23.82
C ARG A 33 -11.05 18.96 -23.53
N TYR A 34 -9.99 19.75 -23.64
CA TYR A 34 -10.00 21.17 -23.29
C TYR A 34 -10.10 22.08 -24.52
N GLY A 35 -9.67 21.58 -25.68
CA GLY A 35 -9.66 22.31 -26.94
C GLY A 35 -8.37 23.10 -27.16
N ASN A 36 -8.37 24.01 -28.12
CA ASN A 36 -7.23 24.86 -28.46
C ASN A 36 -7.07 26.08 -27.52
N LEU A 37 -7.20 25.86 -26.20
CA LEU A 37 -7.06 26.88 -25.17
C LEU A 37 -5.77 26.65 -24.36
N ASP A 38 -5.07 27.73 -24.03
CA ASP A 38 -3.87 27.68 -23.20
C ASP A 38 -4.22 27.58 -21.70
N LEU A 39 -5.26 28.31 -21.27
CA LEU A 39 -5.89 28.19 -19.96
C LEU A 39 -7.28 27.58 -20.13
N ALA A 40 -7.53 26.44 -19.49
CA ALA A 40 -8.79 25.70 -19.58
C ALA A 40 -9.44 25.53 -18.20
N ASP A 41 -10.78 25.54 -18.16
CA ASP A 41 -11.55 25.33 -16.94
C ASP A 41 -11.90 23.86 -16.73
N ASP A 42 -11.64 23.34 -15.52
CA ASP A 42 -12.09 22.03 -15.06
C ASP A 42 -13.51 22.14 -14.50
N ALA A 43 -14.49 22.50 -15.34
CA ALA A 43 -15.88 22.62 -14.89
C ALA A 43 -16.48 21.23 -14.58
N PRO A 44 -16.95 20.96 -13.35
CA PRO A 44 -17.70 19.76 -13.05
C PRO A 44 -19.05 19.86 -13.75
N GLY A 45 -19.27 19.03 -14.77
CA GLY A 45 -20.51 19.02 -15.58
C GLY A 45 -20.35 19.49 -17.03
N GLY A 46 -19.15 19.86 -17.47
CA GLY A 46 -18.87 20.05 -18.91
C GLY A 46 -18.91 18.71 -19.64
N GLY A 47 -20.04 18.42 -20.30
CA GLY A 47 -20.41 17.14 -20.88
C GLY A 47 -19.27 16.28 -21.44
N VAL A 48 -19.26 15.03 -20.99
CA VAL A 48 -18.69 13.90 -21.73
C VAL A 48 -19.42 13.86 -23.08
N GLY A 49 -18.82 14.34 -24.17
CA GLY A 49 -19.52 14.25 -25.45
C GLY A 49 -18.90 14.80 -26.73
N GLY A 50 -17.89 15.67 -26.70
CA GLY A 50 -17.33 16.22 -27.95
C GLY A 50 -15.82 16.38 -27.90
N GLN A 51 -15.11 15.70 -28.79
CA GLN A 51 -13.72 16.05 -29.09
C GLN A 51 -13.67 17.49 -29.59
N ARG A 52 -12.95 18.37 -28.90
CA ARG A 52 -12.71 19.76 -29.34
C ARG A 52 -11.49 19.83 -30.26
N GLU A 53 -11.34 20.95 -30.98
CA GLU A 53 -10.15 21.21 -31.81
C GLU A 53 -8.88 21.00 -30.98
N PRO A 54 -7.90 20.22 -31.45
CA PRO A 54 -6.70 19.92 -30.68
C PRO A 54 -5.88 21.18 -30.39
N TYR A 55 -5.24 21.21 -29.23
CA TYR A 55 -4.33 22.28 -28.87
C TYR A 55 -3.12 22.30 -29.81
N ARG A 56 -2.96 23.39 -30.57
CA ARG A 56 -1.95 23.50 -31.62
C ARG A 56 -0.53 23.40 -31.09
N ARG A 57 -0.31 23.83 -29.84
CA ARG A 57 0.99 23.76 -29.15
C ARG A 57 1.11 22.56 -28.22
N CYS A 58 0.27 21.52 -28.41
CA CYS A 58 0.31 20.35 -27.55
C CYS A 58 1.68 19.67 -27.60
N ARG A 59 2.34 19.54 -26.44
CA ARG A 59 3.65 18.89 -26.33
C ARG A 59 3.61 17.38 -26.60
N LEU A 60 2.43 16.75 -26.48
CA LEU A 60 2.24 15.32 -26.72
C LEU A 60 1.92 14.99 -28.18
N CYS A 61 0.82 15.53 -28.73
CA CYS A 61 0.36 15.21 -30.07
C CYS A 61 0.83 16.20 -31.15
N ARG A 62 1.51 17.29 -30.78
CA ARG A 62 1.97 18.35 -31.70
C ARG A 62 0.87 18.91 -32.61
N GLY A 63 -0.35 19.02 -32.06
CA GLY A 63 -1.52 19.51 -32.78
C GLY A 63 -2.30 18.46 -33.57
N ALA A 64 -1.86 17.19 -33.62
CA ALA A 64 -2.56 16.13 -34.36
C ALA A 64 -3.88 15.68 -33.71
N GLY A 65 -4.04 15.92 -32.41
CA GLY A 65 -5.25 15.54 -31.65
C GLY A 65 -5.38 14.06 -31.27
N SER A 66 -4.49 13.20 -31.76
CA SER A 66 -4.36 11.80 -31.35
C SER A 66 -2.92 11.47 -30.97
N VAL A 67 -2.75 10.41 -30.18
CA VAL A 67 -1.45 9.82 -29.85
C VAL A 67 -1.52 8.31 -30.04
N ALA A 68 -0.47 7.74 -30.62
CA ALA A 68 -0.31 6.30 -30.66
C ALA A 68 0.08 5.82 -29.26
N VAL A 69 -0.72 4.92 -28.69
CA VAL A 69 -0.48 4.34 -27.38
C VAL A 69 -0.33 2.83 -27.55
N ALA A 70 0.72 2.29 -26.93
CA ALA A 70 0.90 0.86 -26.78
C ALA A 70 -0.40 0.23 -26.25
N CYS A 71 -0.89 -0.82 -26.92
CA CYS A 71 -2.08 -1.52 -26.46
C CYS A 71 -1.75 -2.30 -25.19
N ARG A 72 -1.99 -1.67 -24.03
CA ARG A 72 -1.79 -2.28 -22.71
C ARG A 72 -2.67 -3.52 -22.52
N ARG A 73 -3.83 -3.55 -23.21
CA ARG A 73 -4.78 -4.67 -23.16
C ARG A 73 -4.16 -6.01 -23.56
N CYS A 74 -3.32 -6.02 -24.59
CA CYS A 74 -2.62 -7.22 -25.07
C CYS A 74 -1.11 -7.19 -24.81
N GLY A 75 -0.60 -6.23 -24.02
CA GLY A 75 0.84 -6.08 -23.78
C GLY A 75 1.66 -6.02 -25.07
N LEU A 76 1.19 -5.30 -26.10
CA LEU A 76 1.81 -5.19 -27.43
C LEU A 76 1.82 -6.49 -28.27
N ARG A 77 1.02 -7.51 -27.94
CA ARG A 77 1.01 -8.79 -28.68
C ARG A 77 -0.06 -8.88 -29.78
N GLY A 78 -1.07 -8.01 -29.78
CA GLY A 78 -2.19 -8.05 -30.72
C GLY A 78 -3.17 -9.22 -30.50
N ARG A 79 -2.85 -10.15 -29.61
CA ARG A 79 -3.67 -11.32 -29.28
C ARG A 79 -3.91 -11.41 -27.78
N LEU A 80 -5.00 -12.06 -27.40
CA LEU A 80 -5.37 -12.34 -26.03
C LEU A 80 -5.61 -13.84 -25.86
N ARG A 81 -5.22 -14.37 -24.70
CA ARG A 81 -5.48 -15.75 -24.31
C ARG A 81 -6.92 -15.91 -23.82
N ALA A 82 -7.63 -16.91 -24.34
CA ALA A 82 -8.97 -17.28 -23.92
C ALA A 82 -8.93 -18.39 -22.85
N GLN A 83 -8.23 -18.13 -21.75
CA GLN A 83 -8.11 -19.04 -20.61
C GLN A 83 -8.12 -18.20 -19.32
N LEU A 84 -8.95 -18.59 -18.36
CA LEU A 84 -9.00 -18.01 -17.01
C LEU A 84 -8.78 -19.12 -15.98
N VAL A 85 -7.83 -18.94 -15.08
CA VAL A 85 -7.56 -19.88 -13.98
C VAL A 85 -8.06 -19.29 -12.67
N LEU A 86 -8.91 -20.04 -11.97
CA LEU A 86 -9.43 -19.72 -10.65
C LEU A 86 -8.73 -20.59 -9.62
N THR A 87 -8.10 -19.99 -8.62
CA THR A 87 -7.35 -20.72 -7.60
C THR A 87 -7.78 -20.27 -6.20
N VAL A 88 -8.06 -21.22 -5.32
CA VAL A 88 -8.23 -20.95 -3.89
C VAL A 88 -7.10 -21.63 -3.13
N ALA A 89 -6.40 -20.89 -2.27
CA ALA A 89 -5.28 -21.38 -1.48
C ALA A 89 -5.51 -21.14 0.02
N ASN A 90 -5.17 -22.14 0.82
CA ASN A 90 -5.26 -22.09 2.28
C ASN A 90 -3.89 -21.77 2.88
N LEU A 91 -3.76 -20.61 3.52
CA LEU A 91 -2.51 -20.15 4.15
C LEU A 91 -2.05 -21.09 5.28
N ASP A 92 -3.00 -21.63 6.06
CA ASP A 92 -2.69 -22.43 7.25
C ASP A 92 -2.22 -23.85 6.92
N THR A 93 -2.51 -24.35 5.71
CA THR A 93 -2.20 -25.74 5.31
C THR A 93 -1.38 -25.86 4.03
N GLY A 94 -1.29 -24.80 3.22
CA GLY A 94 -0.70 -24.83 1.87
C GLY A 94 -1.51 -25.62 0.84
N ALA A 95 -2.75 -26.01 1.16
CA ALA A 95 -3.63 -26.66 0.20
C ALA A 95 -4.07 -25.67 -0.88
N VAL A 96 -4.04 -26.11 -2.15
CA VAL A 96 -4.36 -25.31 -3.32
C VAL A 96 -5.29 -26.09 -4.22
N ALA A 97 -6.44 -25.51 -4.53
CA ALA A 97 -7.38 -26.03 -5.51
C ALA A 97 -7.54 -25.03 -6.66
N SER A 98 -7.35 -25.50 -7.89
CA SER A 98 -7.53 -24.67 -9.08
C SER A 98 -8.46 -25.29 -10.13
N HIS A 99 -9.20 -24.42 -10.81
CA HIS A 99 -10.04 -24.76 -11.95
C HIS A 99 -9.71 -23.85 -13.14
N GLU A 100 -9.61 -24.46 -14.30
CA GLU A 100 -9.42 -23.77 -15.57
C GLU A 100 -10.78 -23.54 -16.20
N VAL A 101 -11.02 -22.31 -16.68
CA VAL A 101 -12.22 -21.91 -17.41
C VAL A 101 -11.84 -21.71 -18.87
N LEU A 102 -12.32 -22.60 -19.72
CA LEU A 102 -12.11 -22.58 -21.17
C LEU A 102 -13.40 -22.24 -21.92
N PRO A 103 -13.31 -21.79 -23.18
CA PRO A 103 -14.49 -21.42 -23.97
C PRO A 103 -15.47 -22.57 -24.21
N ALA A 104 -14.97 -23.81 -24.23
CA ALA A 104 -15.77 -25.01 -24.44
C ALA A 104 -16.56 -25.45 -23.19
N ASP A 105 -16.13 -25.03 -21.99
CA ASP A 105 -16.66 -25.51 -20.71
C ASP A 105 -17.68 -24.54 -20.08
N LEU A 106 -18.05 -23.49 -20.81
CA LEU A 106 -19.01 -22.50 -20.32
C LEU A 106 -20.44 -23.06 -20.34
N ASP A 107 -21.18 -22.80 -19.25
CA ASP A 107 -22.63 -23.05 -19.12
C ASP A 107 -23.37 -21.69 -18.97
N PRO A 108 -23.62 -20.96 -20.06
CA PRO A 108 -24.17 -19.61 -19.99
C PRO A 108 -25.64 -19.61 -19.61
N ARG A 109 -26.03 -18.66 -18.75
CA ARG A 109 -27.41 -18.43 -18.32
C ARG A 109 -27.86 -17.01 -18.66
N PRO A 110 -29.17 -16.77 -18.81
CA PRO A 110 -29.70 -15.42 -18.97
C PRO A 110 -29.29 -14.54 -17.77
N ASP A 111 -28.70 -13.38 -18.07
CA ASP A 111 -28.37 -12.34 -17.09
C ASP A 111 -29.58 -11.43 -16.86
N ALA A 112 -29.69 -10.83 -15.66
CA ALA A 112 -30.77 -9.90 -15.29
C ALA A 112 -30.84 -8.66 -16.20
N THR A 113 -29.74 -8.35 -16.90
CA THR A 113 -29.66 -7.24 -17.87
C THR A 113 -30.11 -7.60 -19.29
N GLY A 114 -30.61 -8.82 -19.53
CA GLY A 114 -31.09 -9.28 -20.84
C GLY A 114 -30.00 -9.85 -21.75
N GLY A 115 -28.82 -10.16 -21.21
CA GLY A 115 -27.70 -10.82 -21.89
C GLY A 115 -27.50 -12.27 -21.46
N TRP A 116 -26.31 -12.82 -21.73
CA TRP A 116 -25.88 -14.14 -21.27
C TRP A 116 -24.59 -14.04 -20.45
N ALA A 117 -24.54 -14.71 -19.31
CA ALA A 117 -23.38 -14.71 -18.43
C ALA A 117 -23.14 -16.08 -17.80
N VAL A 118 -21.91 -16.31 -17.35
CA VAL A 118 -21.51 -17.50 -16.58
C VAL A 118 -21.11 -17.04 -15.17
N GLU A 119 -21.85 -17.52 -14.18
CA GLU A 119 -21.60 -17.24 -12.76
C GLU A 119 -20.51 -18.16 -12.22
N LEU A 120 -19.37 -17.60 -11.80
CA LEU A 120 -18.24 -18.39 -11.29
C LEU A 120 -18.28 -18.59 -9.76
N THR A 121 -19.21 -17.93 -9.07
CA THR A 121 -19.40 -18.04 -7.60
C THR A 121 -19.53 -19.46 -7.07
N PRO A 122 -20.38 -20.33 -7.65
CA PRO A 122 -20.48 -21.71 -7.20
C PRO A 122 -19.15 -22.46 -7.34
N ARG A 123 -18.39 -22.21 -8.43
CA ARG A 123 -17.12 -22.87 -8.70
C ARG A 123 -16.05 -22.46 -7.70
N VAL A 124 -15.97 -21.18 -7.34
CA VAL A 124 -15.02 -20.70 -6.33
C VAL A 124 -15.35 -21.25 -4.94
N ARG A 125 -16.63 -21.37 -4.57
CA ARG A 125 -17.05 -22.03 -3.32
C ARG A 125 -16.65 -23.52 -3.29
N GLU A 126 -16.79 -24.22 -4.42
CA GLU A 126 -16.33 -25.61 -4.56
C GLU A 126 -14.80 -25.73 -4.39
N LEU A 127 -14.04 -24.77 -4.93
CA LEU A 127 -12.58 -24.70 -4.75
C LEU A 127 -12.21 -24.42 -3.30
N ALA A 128 -12.91 -23.51 -2.63
CA ALA A 128 -12.70 -23.20 -1.22
C ALA A 128 -12.93 -24.42 -0.31
N ALA A 129 -14.02 -25.16 -0.54
CA ALA A 129 -14.29 -26.40 0.18
C ALA A 129 -13.17 -27.44 -0.02
N ARG A 130 -12.66 -27.59 -1.26
CA ARG A 130 -11.55 -28.51 -1.57
C ARG A 130 -10.21 -28.09 -0.96
N ALA A 131 -9.94 -26.79 -0.89
CA ALA A 131 -8.75 -26.24 -0.24
C ALA A 131 -8.88 -26.16 1.31
N GLY A 132 -10.07 -26.45 1.85
CA GLY A 132 -10.33 -26.35 3.29
C GLY A 132 -10.36 -24.90 3.79
N VAL A 133 -10.79 -23.95 2.96
CA VAL A 133 -10.90 -22.52 3.27
C VAL A 133 -12.31 -22.19 3.78
N ALA A 134 -12.39 -21.40 4.84
CA ALA A 134 -13.67 -20.93 5.39
C ALA A 134 -14.42 -20.04 4.37
N PRO A 135 -15.74 -20.22 4.16
CA PRO A 135 -16.49 -19.46 3.15
C PRO A 135 -16.43 -17.94 3.31
N ALA A 136 -16.33 -17.44 4.55
CA ALA A 136 -16.29 -16.02 4.85
C ALA A 136 -14.99 -15.32 4.40
N THR A 137 -13.92 -16.06 4.09
CA THR A 137 -12.65 -15.49 3.64
C THR A 137 -12.54 -15.40 2.11
N VAL A 138 -13.57 -15.81 1.38
CA VAL A 138 -13.56 -15.85 -0.08
C VAL A 138 -14.47 -14.75 -0.60
N GLY A 139 -13.87 -13.71 -1.20
CA GLY A 139 -14.58 -12.58 -1.80
C GLY A 139 -15.49 -12.99 -2.97
N GLU A 140 -16.27 -12.04 -3.48
CA GLU A 140 -17.20 -12.29 -4.59
C GLU A 140 -16.41 -12.45 -5.90
N PRO A 141 -16.51 -13.60 -6.57
CA PRO A 141 -15.77 -13.84 -7.81
C PRO A 141 -16.49 -13.22 -9.01
N PRO A 142 -15.77 -12.97 -10.11
CA PRO A 142 -16.35 -12.37 -11.31
C PRO A 142 -17.35 -13.30 -12.00
N SER A 143 -18.25 -12.71 -12.78
CA SER A 143 -18.99 -13.43 -13.83
C SER A 143 -18.34 -13.21 -15.20
N VAL A 144 -18.48 -14.18 -16.10
CA VAL A 144 -18.04 -14.05 -17.50
C VAL A 144 -19.25 -13.66 -18.33
N ARG A 145 -19.34 -12.38 -18.72
CA ARG A 145 -20.42 -11.92 -19.62
C ARG A 145 -20.06 -12.22 -21.08
N LEU A 146 -21.00 -12.82 -21.80
CA LEU A 146 -20.85 -13.09 -23.22
C LEU A 146 -21.17 -11.84 -24.05
N PRO A 147 -20.54 -11.68 -25.23
CA PRO A 147 -20.87 -10.59 -26.15
C PRO A 147 -22.36 -10.57 -26.51
N ALA A 148 -22.92 -9.38 -26.75
CA ALA A 148 -24.33 -9.20 -27.08
C ALA A 148 -24.80 -10.00 -28.31
N ALA A 149 -23.88 -10.38 -29.20
CA ALA A 149 -24.15 -11.22 -30.37
C ALA A 149 -24.32 -12.72 -30.04
N TRP A 150 -23.90 -13.19 -28.86
CA TRP A 150 -23.96 -14.60 -28.51
C TRP A 150 -25.41 -15.06 -28.30
N ARG A 151 -25.77 -16.20 -28.89
CA ARG A 151 -27.06 -16.87 -28.67
C ARG A 151 -26.86 -18.39 -28.62
N PRO A 152 -27.70 -19.14 -27.88
CA PRO A 152 -27.54 -20.59 -27.73
C PRO A 152 -27.77 -21.36 -29.04
N ASP A 153 -28.52 -20.81 -29.98
CA ASP A 153 -28.88 -21.37 -31.29
C ASP A 153 -27.85 -21.11 -32.39
N LEU A 154 -26.81 -20.31 -32.13
CA LEU A 154 -25.73 -20.08 -33.10
C LEU A 154 -24.95 -21.38 -33.40
N PRO A 155 -24.37 -21.49 -34.62
CA PRO A 155 -23.43 -22.56 -34.97
C PRO A 155 -22.33 -22.73 -33.93
N ALA A 156 -21.93 -23.97 -33.64
CA ALA A 156 -20.98 -24.30 -32.58
C ALA A 156 -19.65 -23.52 -32.68
N ALA A 157 -19.13 -23.34 -33.90
CA ALA A 157 -17.91 -22.57 -34.15
C ALA A 157 -18.06 -21.09 -33.78
N GLN A 158 -19.18 -20.45 -34.14
CA GLN A 158 -19.45 -19.05 -33.80
C GLN A 158 -19.68 -18.88 -32.29
N ARG A 159 -20.38 -19.83 -31.64
CA ARG A 159 -20.52 -19.84 -30.17
C ARG A 159 -19.16 -19.95 -29.49
N HIS A 160 -18.29 -20.84 -29.98
CA HIS A 160 -16.95 -21.02 -29.45
C HIS A 160 -16.08 -19.76 -29.59
N GLU A 161 -16.11 -19.10 -30.75
CA GLU A 161 -15.36 -17.86 -30.98
C GLU A 161 -15.82 -16.73 -30.03
N LEU A 162 -17.13 -16.54 -29.91
CA LEU A 162 -17.69 -15.52 -29.01
C LEU A 162 -17.44 -15.84 -27.53
N ALA A 163 -17.49 -17.12 -27.15
CA ALA A 163 -17.08 -17.58 -25.82
C ALA A 163 -15.59 -17.33 -25.57
N ALA A 164 -14.73 -17.56 -26.56
CA ALA A 164 -13.30 -17.31 -26.45
C ALA A 164 -13.00 -15.82 -26.23
N ARG A 165 -13.70 -14.93 -26.94
CA ARG A 165 -13.62 -13.48 -26.70
C ARG A 165 -14.09 -13.10 -25.29
N ALA A 166 -15.14 -13.73 -24.78
CA ALA A 166 -15.66 -13.48 -23.43
C ALA A 166 -14.66 -13.89 -22.34
N VAL A 167 -14.08 -15.10 -22.45
CA VAL A 167 -13.06 -15.58 -21.51
C VAL A 167 -11.83 -14.70 -21.57
N ALA A 168 -11.34 -14.36 -22.77
CA ALA A 168 -10.19 -13.47 -22.94
C ALA A 168 -10.40 -12.06 -22.35
N GLU A 169 -11.66 -11.63 -22.25
CA GLU A 169 -11.99 -10.37 -21.58
C GLU A 169 -12.06 -10.49 -20.06
N ALA A 170 -12.64 -11.59 -19.55
CA ALA A 170 -12.70 -11.87 -18.13
C ALA A 170 -11.31 -12.22 -17.53
N ALA A 171 -10.38 -12.72 -18.36
CA ALA A 171 -9.01 -13.11 -18.02
C ALA A 171 -8.07 -11.92 -17.75
N ARG A 172 -8.54 -10.93 -16.97
CA ARG A 172 -7.73 -9.81 -16.46
C ARG A 172 -7.93 -9.64 -14.95
N PRO A 173 -7.01 -10.15 -14.12
CA PRO A 173 -5.89 -11.02 -14.52
C PRO A 173 -6.36 -12.42 -15.00
N ALA A 174 -5.53 -13.09 -15.82
CA ALA A 174 -5.84 -14.42 -16.37
C ALA A 174 -5.70 -15.53 -15.33
N TRP A 175 -5.03 -15.24 -14.22
CA TRP A 175 -4.97 -16.08 -13.04
C TRP A 175 -5.50 -15.28 -11.85
N ARG A 176 -6.56 -15.77 -11.21
CA ARG A 176 -7.16 -15.17 -10.02
C ARG A 176 -6.98 -16.09 -8.83
N VAL A 177 -6.35 -15.58 -7.78
CA VAL A 177 -6.04 -16.33 -6.57
C VAL A 177 -6.79 -15.73 -5.40
N TRP A 178 -7.54 -16.55 -4.67
CA TRP A 178 -8.14 -16.18 -3.39
C TRP A 178 -7.37 -16.87 -2.27
N LEU A 179 -6.76 -16.06 -1.40
CA LEU A 179 -6.09 -16.53 -0.20
C LEU A 179 -7.09 -16.56 0.94
N GLY A 180 -7.17 -17.69 1.64
CA GLY A 180 -8.04 -17.83 2.80
C GLY A 180 -7.41 -18.66 3.90
N ARG A 181 -8.12 -18.73 5.02
CA ARG A 181 -7.73 -19.50 6.21
C ARG A 181 -8.74 -20.60 6.48
N SER A 182 -8.33 -21.59 7.27
CA SER A 182 -9.17 -22.73 7.66
C SER A 182 -10.30 -22.31 8.59
N ALA A 183 -10.09 -21.26 9.37
CA ALA A 183 -11.09 -20.65 10.22
C ALA A 183 -11.41 -19.22 9.75
N ALA A 184 -12.70 -18.86 9.84
CA ALA A 184 -13.09 -17.48 9.65
C ALA A 184 -12.51 -16.61 10.77
N PRO A 185 -12.09 -15.36 10.47
CA PRO A 185 -11.74 -14.42 11.52
C PRO A 185 -12.96 -14.21 12.44
N PRO A 186 -12.74 -14.03 13.76
CA PRO A 186 -13.83 -13.74 14.67
C PRO A 186 -14.54 -12.44 14.25
N PRO A 187 -15.88 -12.36 14.38
CA PRO A 187 -16.60 -11.14 14.03
C PRO A 187 -16.10 -9.97 14.90
N VAL A 188 -15.86 -8.83 14.25
CA VAL A 188 -15.44 -7.61 14.93
C VAL A 188 -16.66 -6.99 15.61
N ASP A 189 -16.61 -6.81 16.92
CA ASP A 189 -17.60 -6.02 17.66
C ASP A 189 -17.34 -4.52 17.43
N PRO A 190 -18.25 -3.79 16.74
CA PRO A 190 -18.07 -2.36 16.46
C PRO A 190 -17.94 -1.51 17.71
N GLY A 191 -18.62 -1.87 18.81
CA GLY A 191 -18.57 -1.13 20.07
C GLY A 191 -17.19 -1.21 20.72
N ARG A 192 -16.61 -2.42 20.76
CA ARG A 192 -15.22 -2.64 21.21
C ARG A 192 -14.20 -1.99 20.27
N ARG A 193 -14.43 -2.04 18.95
CA ARG A 193 -13.55 -1.36 17.98
C ARG A 193 -13.53 0.14 18.21
N LEU A 194 -14.70 0.78 18.31
CA LEU A 194 -14.80 2.21 18.54
C LEU A 194 -14.18 2.60 19.89
N ALA A 195 -14.44 1.84 20.95
CA ALA A 195 -13.82 2.03 22.26
C ALA A 195 -12.28 1.99 22.21
N ARG A 196 -11.72 1.01 21.47
CA ARG A 196 -10.27 0.91 21.24
C ARG A 196 -9.74 2.12 20.48
N LEU A 197 -10.42 2.54 19.41
CA LEU A 197 -10.00 3.69 18.61
C LEU A 197 -10.03 4.99 19.43
N CYS A 198 -11.06 5.20 20.26
CA CYS A 198 -11.15 6.33 21.19
C CYS A 198 -10.00 6.35 22.19
N ALA A 199 -9.75 5.22 22.86
CA ALA A 199 -8.66 5.10 23.84
C ALA A 199 -7.30 5.37 23.19
N LEU A 200 -7.10 4.90 21.96
CA LEU A 200 -5.88 5.17 21.22
C LEU A 200 -5.78 6.64 20.76
N ALA A 201 -6.88 7.31 20.42
CA ALA A 201 -6.86 8.77 20.17
C ALA A 201 -6.37 9.55 21.39
N ASP A 202 -6.85 9.19 22.59
CA ASP A 202 -6.41 9.84 23.83
C ASP A 202 -4.94 9.54 24.15
N LEU A 203 -4.48 8.31 23.90
CA LEU A 203 -3.07 7.92 24.01
C LEU A 203 -2.17 8.69 23.06
N LEU A 204 -2.61 8.81 21.81
CA LEU A 204 -1.84 9.44 20.77
C LEU A 204 -2.06 10.95 20.73
N LEU A 205 -2.87 11.55 21.60
CA LEU A 205 -3.17 12.98 21.53
C LEU A 205 -3.60 13.39 20.10
N LEU A 206 -4.51 12.61 19.52
CA LEU A 206 -5.09 12.81 18.19
C LEU A 206 -6.60 12.94 18.31
N ASP A 207 -7.23 13.48 17.27
CA ASP A 207 -8.67 13.41 17.11
C ASP A 207 -9.02 12.08 16.43
N LEU A 208 -9.98 11.34 17.00
CA LEU A 208 -10.68 10.31 16.23
C LEU A 208 -11.94 10.93 15.61
N VAL A 209 -12.00 10.95 14.29
CA VAL A 209 -13.08 11.56 13.52
C VAL A 209 -13.95 10.48 12.90
N VAL A 210 -15.23 10.50 13.25
CA VAL A 210 -16.31 9.76 12.59
C VAL A 210 -17.04 10.75 11.68
N GLU A 211 -16.92 10.57 10.37
CA GLU A 211 -17.54 11.44 9.38
C GLU A 211 -18.66 10.73 8.64
N ALA A 212 -19.77 11.44 8.41
CA ALA A 212 -20.76 11.08 7.41
C ALA A 212 -20.86 12.20 6.38
N ARG A 213 -20.67 11.88 5.10
CA ARG A 213 -20.72 12.83 3.98
C ARG A 213 -21.73 12.36 2.94
N ARG A 214 -22.46 13.29 2.32
CA ARG A 214 -23.35 12.97 1.21
C ARG A 214 -22.56 12.75 -0.06
N HIS A 215 -22.80 11.62 -0.71
CA HIS A 215 -22.26 11.26 -2.02
C HIS A 215 -23.39 10.64 -2.84
N ASP A 216 -23.69 11.21 -4.01
CA ASP A 216 -24.81 10.81 -4.88
C ASP A 216 -26.17 10.69 -4.15
N GLY A 217 -26.41 11.59 -3.19
CA GLY A 217 -27.65 11.62 -2.40
C GLY A 217 -27.65 10.70 -1.17
N GLU A 218 -26.72 9.74 -1.07
CA GLU A 218 -26.59 8.82 0.05
C GLU A 218 -25.54 9.29 1.07
N LEU A 219 -25.70 8.93 2.34
CA LEU A 219 -24.67 9.17 3.35
C LEU A 219 -23.65 8.04 3.32
N ARG A 220 -22.38 8.41 3.20
CA ARG A 220 -21.24 7.50 3.32
C ARG A 220 -20.44 7.82 4.57
N TRP A 221 -19.97 6.78 5.24
CA TRP A 221 -19.32 6.84 6.55
C TRP A 221 -17.84 6.51 6.47
N ALA A 222 -17.04 7.18 7.29
CA ALA A 222 -15.63 6.90 7.46
C ALA A 222 -15.16 7.20 8.88
N VAL A 223 -14.12 6.49 9.31
CA VAL A 223 -13.49 6.63 10.62
C VAL A 223 -11.99 6.81 10.41
N ARG A 224 -11.37 7.82 11.03
CA ARG A 224 -9.95 8.12 10.86
C ARG A 224 -9.39 8.93 12.01
N TYR A 225 -8.07 8.95 12.14
CA TYR A 225 -7.36 9.90 12.99
C TYR A 225 -7.00 11.17 12.22
N GLU A 226 -7.03 12.29 12.94
CA GLU A 226 -6.57 13.60 12.49
C GLU A 226 -5.71 14.27 13.56
N VAL A 227 -4.76 15.10 13.13
CA VAL A 227 -4.07 16.00 14.05
C VAL A 227 -5.05 17.12 14.45
N PRO A 228 -5.13 17.52 15.73
CA PRO A 228 -6.01 18.60 16.14
C PRO A 228 -5.80 19.87 15.31
N GLY A 229 -6.88 20.42 14.78
CA GLY A 229 -6.84 21.60 13.91
C GLY A 229 -6.58 21.29 12.43
N SER A 230 -6.44 20.02 12.04
CA SER A 230 -6.46 19.61 10.63
C SER A 230 -7.74 20.10 9.94
N PRO A 231 -7.66 20.60 8.68
CA PRO A 231 -8.83 20.94 7.91
C PRO A 231 -9.64 19.68 7.52
N VAL A 232 -10.90 19.87 7.16
CA VAL A 232 -11.73 18.77 6.64
C VAL A 232 -11.17 18.33 5.27
N PRO A 233 -10.92 17.03 5.04
CA PRO A 233 -10.42 16.55 3.76
C PRO A 233 -11.31 16.95 2.58
N ALA A 234 -10.69 17.51 1.53
CA ALA A 234 -11.40 18.03 0.37
C ALA A 234 -12.18 16.93 -0.38
N HIS A 235 -11.60 15.74 -0.47
CA HIS A 235 -12.25 14.58 -1.08
C HIS A 235 -12.86 13.69 -0.01
N PRO A 236 -13.98 13.00 -0.31
CA PRO A 236 -14.39 11.88 0.51
C PRO A 236 -13.25 10.84 0.56
N PRO A 237 -13.11 10.10 1.66
CA PRO A 237 -12.15 9.01 1.74
C PRO A 237 -12.43 7.97 0.65
N GLU A 238 -11.36 7.33 0.15
CA GLU A 238 -11.47 6.31 -0.92
C GLU A 238 -12.35 5.12 -0.47
N ALA A 239 -12.23 4.73 0.80
CA ALA A 239 -13.13 3.77 1.43
C ALA A 239 -14.26 4.51 2.16
N ALA A 240 -15.48 4.40 1.63
CA ALA A 240 -16.66 5.03 2.22
C ALA A 240 -17.80 4.00 2.36
N TYR A 241 -18.29 3.81 3.58
CA TYR A 241 -19.18 2.70 3.92
C TYR A 241 -20.65 3.15 4.02
N ALA A 242 -21.58 2.21 3.86
CA ALA A 242 -23.02 2.49 3.93
C ALA A 242 -23.48 2.94 5.33
N ASP A 243 -22.83 2.46 6.39
CA ASP A 243 -23.10 2.84 7.77
C ASP A 243 -21.85 2.76 8.67
N LEU A 244 -21.98 3.28 9.90
CA LEU A 244 -20.91 3.33 10.88
C LEU A 244 -20.46 1.94 11.35
N ALA A 245 -21.35 0.96 11.44
CA ALA A 245 -20.98 -0.39 11.90
C ALA A 245 -20.12 -1.09 10.84
N ALA A 246 -20.48 -0.95 9.56
CA ALA A 246 -19.67 -1.41 8.44
C ALA A 246 -18.31 -0.70 8.40
N ALA A 247 -18.28 0.62 8.62
CA ALA A 247 -17.03 1.37 8.71
C ALA A 247 -16.12 0.85 9.83
N LEU A 248 -16.65 0.63 11.04
CA LEU A 248 -15.88 0.10 12.16
C LEU A 248 -15.45 -1.35 11.96
N ALA A 249 -16.26 -2.18 11.29
CA ALA A 249 -15.87 -3.55 10.99
C ALA A 249 -14.68 -3.61 10.02
N ALA A 250 -14.59 -2.65 9.09
CA ALA A 250 -13.62 -2.61 8.02
C ALA A 250 -12.43 -1.65 8.25
N THR A 251 -12.43 -0.87 9.34
CA THR A 251 -11.34 0.07 9.66
C THR A 251 -10.58 -0.42 10.89
N ASP A 252 -9.32 -0.78 10.70
CA ASP A 252 -8.38 -1.00 11.80
C ASP A 252 -7.59 0.24 12.20
N VAL A 253 -6.63 0.04 13.10
CA VAL A 253 -5.83 1.16 13.63
C VAL A 253 -4.91 1.73 12.55
N ALA A 254 -4.30 0.87 11.73
CA ALA A 254 -3.44 1.28 10.63
C ALA A 254 -4.27 1.99 9.56
N ASP A 255 -5.44 1.45 9.21
CA ASP A 255 -6.39 2.10 8.28
C ASP A 255 -6.80 3.50 8.77
N ALA A 256 -7.09 3.64 10.06
CA ALA A 256 -7.46 4.93 10.64
C ALA A 256 -6.31 5.94 10.66
N LEU A 257 -5.06 5.48 10.77
CA LEU A 257 -3.85 6.31 10.73
C LEU A 257 -3.39 6.62 9.30
N ALA A 258 -3.75 5.80 8.32
CA ALA A 258 -3.34 5.96 6.92
C ALA A 258 -3.66 7.37 6.41
N GLY A 259 -2.68 8.02 5.77
CA GLY A 259 -2.80 9.38 5.24
C GLY A 259 -2.90 10.49 6.29
N LEU A 260 -2.51 10.24 7.55
CA LEU A 260 -2.47 11.26 8.61
C LEU A 260 -1.53 12.42 8.24
N GLY A 261 -0.36 12.13 7.65
CA GLY A 261 0.58 13.13 7.13
C GLY A 261 -0.08 14.12 6.17
N GLU A 262 -0.69 13.60 5.10
CA GLU A 262 -1.36 14.42 4.07
C GLU A 262 -2.49 15.27 4.64
N ARG A 263 -3.31 14.73 5.55
CA ARG A 263 -4.42 15.48 6.18
C ARG A 263 -3.94 16.50 7.21
N GLY A 264 -2.79 16.25 7.81
CA GLY A 264 -2.18 17.10 8.84
C GLY A 264 -1.21 18.14 8.31
N GLU A 265 -0.96 18.20 7.00
CA GLU A 265 -0.01 19.12 6.37
C GLU A 265 -0.25 20.59 6.78
N ALA A 266 -1.53 21.00 6.84
CA ALA A 266 -1.93 22.35 7.23
C ALA A 266 -2.27 22.50 8.73
N ALA A 267 -2.09 21.45 9.53
CA ALA A 267 -2.39 21.50 10.97
C ALA A 267 -1.33 22.34 11.71
N PRO A 268 -1.74 23.13 12.73
CA PRO A 268 -0.82 23.99 13.46
C PRO A 268 0.17 23.18 14.29
N ALA A 269 1.47 23.42 14.12
CA ALA A 269 2.53 22.83 14.92
C ALA A 269 2.54 23.45 16.33
N ARG A 270 2.32 22.63 17.37
CA ARG A 270 2.24 23.08 18.78
C ARG A 270 2.88 22.06 19.71
N THR A 271 3.48 22.53 20.81
CA THR A 271 4.06 21.65 21.83
C THR A 271 3.00 20.74 22.45
N LEU A 272 3.38 19.53 22.85
CA LEU A 272 2.50 18.61 23.59
C LEU A 272 2.85 18.63 25.07
N CYS A 273 1.83 18.76 25.91
CA CYS A 273 1.89 18.74 27.38
C CYS A 273 1.08 17.53 27.88
N PRO A 274 1.52 16.28 27.64
CA PRO A 274 0.78 15.10 28.09
C PRO A 274 0.63 15.11 29.61
N ASP A 275 -0.55 14.71 30.10
CA ASP A 275 -0.76 14.47 31.54
C ASP A 275 -0.15 13.12 31.92
N PRO A 276 0.95 13.09 32.71
CA PRO A 276 1.63 11.85 33.08
C PRO A 276 0.81 10.96 34.02
N LEU A 277 -0.25 11.49 34.65
CA LEU A 277 -1.08 10.78 35.63
C LEU A 277 -2.41 10.29 35.05
N ARG A 278 -2.71 10.57 33.78
CA ARG A 278 -3.99 10.19 33.19
C ARG A 278 -4.06 8.66 33.05
N PRO A 279 -4.97 7.97 33.78
CA PRO A 279 -5.11 6.54 33.65
C PRO A 279 -5.73 6.20 32.28
N LEU A 280 -5.11 5.23 31.61
CA LEU A 280 -5.66 4.61 30.41
C LEU A 280 -6.78 3.66 30.81
N LEU A 281 -7.96 4.21 31.07
CA LEU A 281 -9.12 3.39 31.34
C LEU A 281 -9.56 2.74 30.02
N PRO A 282 -9.74 1.40 29.97
CA PRO A 282 -10.42 0.79 28.84
C PRO A 282 -11.77 1.49 28.72
N ALA A 283 -12.01 2.16 27.59
CA ALA A 283 -13.28 2.81 27.37
C ALA A 283 -14.38 1.76 27.56
N ALA A 284 -15.36 2.06 28.41
CA ALA A 284 -16.61 1.32 28.45
C ALA A 284 -17.14 1.19 27.01
N THR A 285 -17.91 0.14 26.72
CA THR A 285 -18.52 -0.04 25.40
C THR A 285 -19.21 1.25 24.96
N VAL A 286 -18.71 1.85 23.86
CA VAL A 286 -19.24 3.10 23.32
C VAL A 286 -20.54 2.80 22.57
N ASP A 287 -21.57 3.63 22.78
CA ASP A 287 -22.85 3.53 22.06
C ASP A 287 -22.69 3.98 20.60
N VAL A 288 -22.32 3.02 19.73
CA VAL A 288 -22.17 3.23 18.28
C VAL A 288 -23.47 3.77 17.65
N ALA A 289 -24.63 3.25 18.08
CA ALA A 289 -25.92 3.67 17.55
C ALA A 289 -26.24 5.12 17.94
N GLY A 290 -25.88 5.52 19.16
CA GLY A 290 -25.99 6.89 19.65
C GLY A 290 -25.13 7.88 18.86
N VAL A 291 -23.85 7.54 18.62
CA VAL A 291 -22.95 8.35 17.79
C VAL A 291 -23.51 8.49 16.38
N ALA A 292 -23.90 7.38 15.74
CA ALA A 292 -24.47 7.40 14.38
C ALA A 292 -25.75 8.25 14.30
N ARG A 293 -26.63 8.16 15.30
CA ARG A 293 -27.87 8.94 15.33
C ARG A 293 -27.61 10.44 15.43
N ARG A 294 -26.65 10.86 16.26
CA ARG A 294 -26.28 12.27 16.41
C ARG A 294 -25.69 12.83 15.12
N VAL A 295 -24.73 12.12 14.51
CA VAL A 295 -24.13 12.54 13.22
C VAL A 295 -25.19 12.68 12.11
N ARG A 296 -26.16 11.76 12.03
CA ARG A 296 -27.29 11.88 11.07
C ARG A 296 -28.16 13.11 11.36
N ALA A 297 -28.43 13.41 12.63
CA ALA A 297 -29.17 14.60 13.00
C ALA A 297 -28.42 15.88 12.61
N ASP A 298 -27.10 15.93 12.81
CA ASP A 298 -26.26 17.05 12.40
C ASP A 298 -26.21 17.24 10.87
N CYS A 299 -26.32 16.15 10.10
CA CYS A 299 -26.43 16.19 8.63
C CYS A 299 -27.78 16.74 8.14
N ALA A 300 -28.86 16.53 8.91
CA ALA A 300 -30.20 16.99 8.52
C ALA A 300 -30.34 18.52 8.60
N GLY A 301 -29.55 19.18 9.46
CA GLY A 301 -29.61 20.63 9.64
C GLY A 301 -30.87 21.10 10.37
N PRO A 302 -31.07 22.43 10.53
CA PRO A 302 -32.29 22.97 11.11
C PRO A 302 -33.51 22.69 10.20
N PRO A 303 -34.72 22.51 10.78
CA PRO A 303 -35.92 22.26 9.99
C PRO A 303 -36.18 23.40 9.00
N GLY A 304 -36.28 23.08 7.70
CA GLY A 304 -36.58 24.04 6.63
C GLY A 304 -35.37 24.61 5.86
N GLY A 305 -34.13 24.19 6.18
CA GLY A 305 -32.95 24.50 5.37
C GLY A 305 -32.56 23.36 4.42
N ASP A 306 -31.76 23.67 3.40
CA ASP A 306 -31.10 22.64 2.59
C ASP A 306 -30.20 21.77 3.49
N GLY A 307 -30.24 20.46 3.28
CA GLY A 307 -29.46 19.51 4.07
C GLY A 307 -27.95 19.82 3.99
N ARG A 308 -27.23 19.64 5.10
CA ARG A 308 -25.78 19.88 5.14
C ARG A 308 -25.04 18.85 4.26
N PRO A 309 -23.89 19.22 3.66
CA PRO A 309 -23.07 18.29 2.88
C PRO A 309 -22.54 17.10 3.70
N GLY A 310 -22.50 17.22 5.03
CA GLY A 310 -22.14 16.15 5.97
C GLY A 310 -22.06 16.64 7.40
N ALA A 311 -21.57 15.77 8.28
CA ALA A 311 -21.27 16.07 9.68
C ALA A 311 -20.16 15.18 10.22
N GLN A 312 -19.56 15.59 11.34
CA GLN A 312 -18.51 14.88 12.04
C GLN A 312 -18.85 14.74 13.52
N ALA A 313 -18.54 13.57 14.09
CA ALA A 313 -18.34 13.39 15.51
C ALA A 313 -16.84 13.21 15.77
N ILE A 314 -16.28 14.03 16.64
CA ILE A 314 -14.84 14.11 16.91
C ILE A 314 -14.64 13.72 18.37
N TRP A 315 -13.95 12.62 18.62
CA TRP A 315 -13.49 12.26 19.95
C TRP A 315 -12.17 12.96 20.22
N ARG A 316 -12.17 13.81 21.24
CA ARG A 316 -11.00 14.55 21.72
C ARG A 316 -11.04 14.61 23.23
N ASP A 317 -9.94 14.22 23.85
CA ASP A 317 -9.73 14.35 25.30
C ASP A 317 -10.82 13.66 26.14
N GLY A 318 -11.16 12.42 25.77
CA GLY A 318 -12.16 11.64 26.49
C GLY A 318 -13.62 12.04 26.23
N ARG A 319 -13.90 12.90 25.23
CA ARG A 319 -15.25 13.43 24.96
C ARG A 319 -15.58 13.52 23.47
N TRP A 320 -16.83 13.25 23.13
CA TRP A 320 -17.40 13.48 21.81
C TRP A 320 -17.82 14.94 21.60
N TRP A 321 -17.38 15.52 20.48
CA TRP A 321 -17.77 16.82 19.95
C TRP A 321 -18.48 16.63 18.62
N HIS A 322 -19.59 17.31 18.41
CA HIS A 322 -20.44 17.14 17.23
C HIS A 322 -20.49 18.43 16.42
N THR A 323 -20.32 18.34 15.11
CA THR A 323 -20.28 19.51 14.22
C THR A 323 -20.78 19.16 12.82
N GLY A 324 -21.57 20.05 12.23
CA GLY A 324 -21.97 19.93 10.82
C GLY A 324 -20.88 20.45 9.89
N LEU A 325 -20.88 19.98 8.65
CA LEU A 325 -20.01 20.50 7.60
C LEU A 325 -20.73 21.60 6.81
N ARG A 326 -20.00 22.65 6.44
CA ARG A 326 -20.45 23.75 5.57
C ARG A 326 -19.50 23.93 4.40
N THR A 327 -19.99 24.46 3.28
CA THR A 327 -19.15 24.86 2.15
C THR A 327 -18.39 26.14 2.49
N GLY A 328 -17.08 26.13 2.30
CA GLY A 328 -16.21 27.31 2.41
C GLY A 328 -16.15 28.11 1.12
N GLU A 329 -15.22 29.07 1.06
CA GLU A 329 -14.99 29.86 -0.14
C GLU A 329 -14.33 29.04 -1.25
N PRO A 330 -14.75 29.18 -2.53
CA PRO A 330 -14.11 28.49 -3.63
C PRO A 330 -12.63 28.84 -3.76
N VAL A 331 -11.78 27.82 -3.79
CA VAL A 331 -10.33 27.94 -4.00
C VAL A 331 -10.01 27.59 -5.44
N GLU A 332 -9.27 28.47 -6.11
CA GLU A 332 -8.76 28.26 -7.45
C GLU A 332 -7.35 27.66 -7.41
N THR A 333 -7.10 26.62 -8.19
CA THR A 333 -5.78 26.01 -8.37
C THR A 333 -5.45 25.88 -9.85
N LEU A 334 -4.26 26.34 -10.25
CA LEU A 334 -3.76 26.22 -11.62
C LEU A 334 -2.78 25.05 -11.71
N VAL A 335 -3.04 24.11 -12.63
CA VAL A 335 -2.22 22.91 -12.81
C VAL A 335 -1.78 22.77 -14.27
N GLU A 336 -0.48 22.95 -14.54
CA GLU A 336 0.11 22.69 -15.85
C GLU A 336 0.02 21.18 -16.17
N GLN A 337 -0.59 20.86 -17.31
CA GLN A 337 -0.73 19.51 -17.83
C GLN A 337 0.50 19.09 -18.64
N SER A 338 0.70 17.79 -18.81
CA SER A 338 1.72 17.25 -19.72
C SER A 338 1.51 17.67 -21.18
N THR A 339 0.31 18.08 -21.56
CA THR A 339 -0.01 18.65 -22.88
C THR A 339 0.57 20.06 -23.08
N GLY A 340 0.98 20.75 -22.00
CA GLY A 340 1.40 22.14 -22.00
C GLY A 340 0.27 23.15 -21.72
N GLN A 341 -0.98 22.70 -21.58
CA GLN A 341 -2.11 23.55 -21.19
C GLN A 341 -2.15 23.73 -19.67
N VAL A 342 -2.65 24.85 -19.19
CA VAL A 342 -2.89 25.13 -17.77
C VAL A 342 -4.35 24.88 -17.45
N LEU A 343 -4.61 24.01 -16.47
CA LEU A 343 -5.96 23.69 -16.01
C LEU A 343 -6.30 24.51 -14.77
N ARG A 344 -7.34 25.32 -14.85
CA ARG A 344 -7.93 26.04 -13.73
C ARG A 344 -8.99 25.17 -13.06
N ARG A 345 -8.72 24.79 -11.81
CA ARG A 345 -9.60 23.99 -10.95
C ARG A 345 -10.16 24.85 -9.85
N THR A 346 -11.47 25.06 -9.85
CA THR A 346 -12.17 25.71 -8.75
C THR A 346 -12.80 24.63 -7.86
N ARG A 347 -12.42 24.59 -6.58
CA ARG A 347 -12.95 23.64 -5.60
C ARG A 347 -13.53 24.38 -4.42
N THR A 348 -14.68 23.93 -3.93
CA THR A 348 -15.30 24.48 -2.72
C THR A 348 -14.95 23.56 -1.54
N PRO A 349 -14.01 23.93 -0.65
CA PRO A 349 -13.63 23.10 0.48
C PRO A 349 -14.79 22.98 1.48
N LEU A 350 -14.82 21.90 2.25
CA LEU A 350 -15.70 21.78 3.41
C LEU A 350 -15.00 22.33 4.64
N GLN A 351 -15.78 22.92 5.54
CA GLN A 351 -15.30 23.42 6.84
C GLN A 351 -16.23 22.92 7.94
N ARG A 352 -15.67 22.73 9.15
CA ARG A 352 -16.50 22.47 10.33
C ARG A 352 -17.29 23.72 10.69
N ALA A 353 -18.56 23.56 11.06
CA ALA A 353 -19.39 24.68 11.48
C ALA A 353 -18.86 25.30 12.79
N ALA A 354 -18.39 24.44 13.69
CA ALA A 354 -17.65 24.77 14.89
C ALA A 354 -16.48 23.79 15.06
N GLU A 355 -15.31 24.32 15.42
CA GLU A 355 -14.15 23.52 15.81
C GLU A 355 -14.27 23.08 17.28
N PRO A 356 -13.86 21.85 17.63
CA PRO A 356 -13.72 21.49 19.04
C PRO A 356 -12.68 22.38 19.72
N PRO A 357 -12.84 22.71 21.01
CA PRO A 357 -11.89 23.55 21.73
C PRO A 357 -10.52 22.88 21.84
N ASP A 358 -9.50 23.70 22.05
CA ASP A 358 -8.14 23.23 22.31
C ASP A 358 -8.13 22.35 23.57
N PRO A 359 -7.54 21.15 23.50
CA PRO A 359 -7.42 20.28 24.67
C PRO A 359 -6.29 20.77 25.59
N PRO A 360 -6.32 20.42 26.89
CA PRO A 360 -5.36 20.92 27.88
C PRO A 360 -3.92 20.46 27.63
N TRP A 361 -3.73 19.37 26.90
CA TRP A 361 -2.42 18.86 26.51
C TRP A 361 -1.83 19.57 25.28
N LEU A 362 -2.56 20.48 24.64
CA LEU A 362 -2.06 21.22 23.47
C LEU A 362 -1.47 22.56 23.92
N GLY A 363 -0.14 22.65 23.88
CA GLY A 363 0.62 23.79 24.39
C GLY A 363 0.82 24.92 23.37
N ALA A 364 1.93 25.65 23.48
CA ALA A 364 2.19 26.82 22.63
C ALA A 364 2.57 26.44 21.18
N PRO A 365 2.35 27.32 20.19
CA PRO A 365 2.88 27.15 18.84
C PRO A 365 4.38 26.91 18.82
N LEU A 366 4.83 25.99 17.95
CA LEU A 366 6.25 25.73 17.75
C LEU A 366 6.90 26.88 16.97
N PRO A 367 8.11 27.32 17.35
CA PRO A 367 8.88 28.25 16.53
C PRO A 367 9.13 27.69 15.13
N GLU A 368 8.93 28.54 14.13
CA GLU A 368 9.14 28.21 12.72
C GLU A 368 9.95 29.31 12.01
N ARG A 369 10.74 28.89 11.04
CA ARG A 369 11.48 29.77 10.13
C ARG A 369 11.14 29.46 8.68
N ARG A 370 11.28 30.47 7.81
CA ARG A 370 11.15 30.25 6.36
C ARG A 370 12.26 29.31 5.88
N CYS A 371 11.90 28.37 5.02
CA CYS A 371 12.87 27.45 4.44
C CYS A 371 13.89 28.24 3.58
N PRO A 372 15.21 28.14 3.87
CA PRO A 372 16.24 28.87 3.13
C PRO A 372 16.42 28.35 1.69
N ASP A 373 16.03 27.09 1.44
CA ASP A 373 16.21 26.42 0.14
C ASP A 373 15.00 26.55 -0.80
N CYS A 374 13.90 27.12 -0.31
CA CYS A 374 12.71 27.35 -1.14
C CYS A 374 12.98 28.41 -2.21
N ARG A 375 13.18 27.95 -3.45
CA ARG A 375 13.21 28.81 -4.65
C ARG A 375 11.90 28.65 -5.44
N PRO A 376 11.35 29.73 -6.02
CA PRO A 376 10.06 29.70 -6.72
C PRO A 376 10.01 28.79 -7.97
N THR A 377 11.15 28.25 -8.42
CA THR A 377 11.24 27.42 -9.64
C THR A 377 11.32 25.91 -9.38
N ARG A 378 11.42 25.44 -8.12
CA ARG A 378 11.43 24.01 -7.79
C ARG A 378 10.04 23.55 -7.33
N ARG A 379 9.53 22.46 -7.90
CA ARG A 379 8.19 21.94 -7.62
C ARG A 379 8.03 21.32 -6.23
N VAL A 380 9.10 20.79 -5.63
CA VAL A 380 9.14 20.28 -4.24
C VAL A 380 10.52 20.61 -3.65
N CYS A 381 10.54 21.29 -2.52
CA CYS A 381 11.76 21.54 -1.76
C CYS A 381 12.02 20.36 -0.83
N THR A 382 13.13 19.65 -1.00
CA THR A 382 13.48 18.48 -0.17
C THR A 382 13.74 18.84 1.29
N THR A 383 14.08 20.09 1.58
CA THR A 383 14.38 20.56 2.95
C THR A 383 13.10 20.77 3.78
N CYS A 384 12.00 21.23 3.17
CA CYS A 384 10.75 21.49 3.89
C CYS A 384 9.56 20.66 3.40
N GLY A 385 9.79 19.75 2.44
CA GLY A 385 8.73 18.98 1.77
C GLY A 385 7.79 19.83 0.90
N GLY A 386 8.12 21.10 0.62
CA GLY A 386 7.26 22.03 -0.12
C GLY A 386 6.41 22.96 0.74
N THR A 387 6.41 22.81 2.07
CA THR A 387 5.63 23.66 3.00
C THR A 387 6.13 25.10 3.09
N GLY A 388 7.38 25.34 2.68
CA GLY A 388 8.04 26.64 2.82
C GLY A 388 8.51 26.97 4.24
N ARG A 389 8.31 26.06 5.21
CA ARG A 389 8.62 26.27 6.63
C ARG A 389 9.47 25.15 7.18
N VAL A 390 10.31 25.47 8.16
CA VAL A 390 11.10 24.51 8.93
C VAL A 390 10.87 24.83 10.40
N HIS A 391 10.57 23.81 11.20
CA HIS A 391 10.36 23.96 12.63
C HIS A 391 11.67 23.79 13.40
N ASP A 392 11.83 24.52 14.49
CA ASP A 392 13.00 24.41 15.37
C ASP A 392 12.88 23.22 16.35
N ALA A 393 11.80 22.45 16.24
CA ALA A 393 11.57 21.25 17.02
C ALA A 393 10.88 20.16 16.21
N ALA A 394 11.14 18.91 16.58
CA ALA A 394 10.39 17.74 16.13
C ALA A 394 9.70 17.09 17.33
N LEU A 395 8.42 16.78 17.19
CA LEU A 395 7.63 16.06 18.18
C LEU A 395 7.54 14.61 17.74
N LEU A 396 7.88 13.67 18.62
CA LEU A 396 7.86 12.24 18.29
C LEU A 396 6.93 11.52 19.25
N THR A 397 6.02 10.72 18.70
CA THR A 397 5.16 9.84 19.50
C THR A 397 5.41 8.40 19.10
N LEU A 398 5.99 7.61 20.00
CA LEU A 398 6.24 6.18 19.80
C LEU A 398 5.15 5.39 20.51
N THR A 399 4.60 4.35 19.89
CA THR A 399 3.50 3.57 20.48
C THR A 399 3.48 2.10 20.03
N ASP A 400 3.00 1.20 20.90
CA ASP A 400 2.70 -0.20 20.54
C ASP A 400 1.28 -0.39 19.97
N LEU A 401 0.53 0.70 19.73
CA LEU A 401 -0.88 0.70 19.29
C LEU A 401 -1.85 -0.04 20.22
N ARG A 402 -1.45 -0.27 21.47
CA ARG A 402 -2.25 -0.96 22.49
C ARG A 402 -2.40 -0.11 23.74
N HIS A 403 -1.31 0.15 24.44
CA HIS A 403 -1.34 0.75 25.78
C HIS A 403 -0.07 1.51 26.14
N ARG A 404 1.03 1.35 25.39
CA ARG A 404 2.28 2.05 25.64
C ARG A 404 2.42 3.21 24.65
N VAL A 405 2.81 4.35 25.18
CA VAL A 405 3.15 5.53 24.39
C VAL A 405 4.28 6.29 25.06
N VAL A 406 5.17 6.86 24.25
CA VAL A 406 6.20 7.80 24.69
C VAL A 406 6.11 9.02 23.79
N HIS A 407 6.01 10.21 24.40
CA HIS A 407 6.07 11.49 23.71
C HIS A 407 7.42 12.14 23.98
N LEU A 408 8.15 12.46 22.90
CA LEU A 408 9.45 13.11 22.94
C LEU A 408 9.36 14.46 22.21
N ALA A 409 10.16 15.42 22.66
CA ALA A 409 10.37 16.67 21.98
C ALA A 409 11.87 16.88 21.77
N TRP A 410 12.29 16.98 20.51
CA TRP A 410 13.67 17.30 20.15
C TRP A 410 13.74 18.75 19.73
N TRP A 411 14.64 19.52 20.36
CA TRP A 411 14.78 20.95 20.16
C TRP A 411 16.14 21.29 19.55
N ALA A 412 16.13 21.96 18.40
CA ALA A 412 17.32 22.58 17.83
C ALA A 412 17.91 23.62 18.80
N GLY A 413 19.22 23.83 18.71
CA GLY A 413 19.97 24.76 19.55
C GLY A 413 20.32 24.21 20.93
N THR A 414 19.98 22.95 21.24
CA THR A 414 20.37 22.30 22.50
C THR A 414 21.83 21.84 22.39
N PRO A 415 22.77 22.36 23.20
CA PRO A 415 24.16 21.91 23.15
C PRO A 415 24.25 20.46 23.63
N GLU A 416 24.78 19.59 22.77
CA GLU A 416 24.88 18.16 23.06
C GLU A 416 26.29 17.64 22.88
N ALA A 417 26.73 16.80 23.82
CA ALA A 417 27.95 16.05 23.67
C ALA A 417 27.72 14.91 22.67
N VAL A 418 28.36 15.00 21.50
CA VAL A 418 28.24 13.99 20.44
C VAL A 418 29.50 13.17 20.30
N THR A 419 29.35 11.91 19.88
CA THR A 419 30.49 11.03 19.60
C THR A 419 30.85 11.15 18.13
N THR A 420 32.12 11.39 17.82
CA THR A 420 32.59 11.34 16.42
C THR A 420 32.55 9.90 15.95
N ALA A 421 31.81 9.65 14.88
CA ALA A 421 31.60 8.32 14.36
C ALA A 421 32.52 8.05 13.14
N GLY A 422 32.84 9.08 12.34
CA GLY A 422 33.83 8.98 11.27
C GLY A 422 33.76 10.12 10.24
N GLY A 423 34.41 9.92 9.09
CA GLY A 423 34.29 10.79 7.92
C GLY A 423 33.25 10.25 6.93
N GLY A 424 32.29 11.09 6.56
CA GLY A 424 31.27 10.81 5.55
C GLY A 424 31.75 11.12 4.14
N ALA A 425 30.89 10.85 3.16
CA ALA A 425 31.17 11.15 1.75
C ALA A 425 31.57 12.64 1.58
N GLY A 426 32.67 12.88 0.88
CA GLY A 426 33.20 14.24 0.66
C GLY A 426 33.95 14.85 1.86
N GLY A 427 34.37 14.05 2.85
CA GLY A 427 35.16 14.51 3.99
C GLY A 427 34.36 15.22 5.09
N ARG A 428 33.02 15.14 5.04
CA ARG A 428 32.14 15.72 6.06
C ARG A 428 32.21 14.93 7.36
N LEU A 429 32.07 15.61 8.49
CA LEU A 429 32.07 14.95 9.80
C LEU A 429 30.75 14.23 10.05
N VAL A 430 30.81 12.96 10.46
CA VAL A 430 29.66 12.18 10.89
C VAL A 430 29.73 12.01 12.40
N VAL A 431 28.66 12.40 13.08
CA VAL A 431 28.53 12.28 14.53
C VAL A 431 27.36 11.36 14.88
N ARG A 432 27.44 10.76 16.07
CA ARG A 432 26.34 10.00 16.66
C ARG A 432 25.77 10.78 17.84
N LEU A 433 24.46 10.99 17.81
CA LEU A 433 23.72 11.66 18.86
C LEU A 433 23.52 10.77 20.11
N PRO A 434 23.32 11.38 21.29
CA PRO A 434 22.93 10.65 22.50
C PRO A 434 21.62 9.86 22.34
N GLU A 435 21.43 8.83 23.18
CA GLU A 435 20.27 7.91 23.13
C GLU A 435 18.90 8.60 23.09
N ARG A 436 18.73 9.75 23.76
CA ARG A 436 17.47 10.50 23.77
C ARG A 436 17.03 11.03 22.40
N TYR A 437 17.96 11.14 21.44
CA TYR A 437 17.71 11.56 20.05
C TYR A 437 17.73 10.39 19.05
N ARG A 438 17.73 9.15 19.55
CA ARG A 438 17.79 7.92 18.74
C ARG A 438 16.50 7.13 18.94
N LEU A 439 15.72 6.94 17.88
CA LEU A 439 14.49 6.14 17.97
C LEU A 439 14.80 4.68 18.39
N ALA A 440 15.91 4.11 17.91
CA ALA A 440 16.35 2.76 18.25
C ALA A 440 16.49 2.53 19.76
N ALA A 441 16.94 3.55 20.51
CA ALA A 441 17.14 3.43 21.96
C ALA A 441 15.82 3.19 22.71
N TRP A 442 14.69 3.55 22.12
CA TRP A 442 13.36 3.38 22.70
C TRP A 442 12.69 2.04 22.33
N ALA A 443 13.19 1.30 21.34
CA ALA A 443 12.57 0.05 20.87
C ALA A 443 12.41 -0.98 22.00
N ALA A 444 13.42 -1.10 22.88
CA ALA A 444 13.40 -2.01 24.02
C ALA A 444 12.27 -1.70 25.02
N VAL A 445 11.84 -0.44 25.15
CA VAL A 445 10.71 -0.05 26.02
C VAL A 445 9.40 -0.68 25.55
N PHE A 446 9.27 -0.92 24.25
CA PHE A 446 8.11 -1.56 23.63
C PHE A 446 8.30 -3.07 23.42
N GLY A 447 9.48 -3.62 23.74
CA GLY A 447 9.79 -5.04 23.57
C GLY A 447 9.93 -5.46 22.10
N VAL A 448 10.27 -4.52 21.21
CA VAL A 448 10.49 -4.77 19.78
C VAL A 448 11.93 -4.48 19.38
N ARG A 449 12.31 -4.88 18.16
CA ARG A 449 13.62 -4.55 17.61
C ARG A 449 13.60 -3.12 17.03
N PRO A 450 14.74 -2.41 16.96
CA PRO A 450 14.79 -1.11 16.28
C PRO A 450 14.23 -1.13 14.85
N GLU A 451 14.41 -2.24 14.15
CA GLU A 451 13.94 -2.49 12.78
C GLU A 451 12.41 -2.59 12.68
N ASP A 452 11.73 -2.88 13.78
CA ASP A 452 10.26 -2.94 13.86
C ASP A 452 9.64 -1.55 14.11
N LEU A 453 10.47 -0.49 14.19
CA LEU A 453 9.99 0.89 14.24
C LEU A 453 9.66 1.38 12.81
N ALA A 454 8.41 1.78 12.62
CA ALA A 454 7.88 2.30 11.35
C ALA A 454 7.07 3.58 11.56
N GLU A 455 6.96 4.43 10.54
CA GLU A 455 6.04 5.55 10.57
C GLU A 455 4.59 5.06 10.59
N ALA A 456 3.74 5.70 11.40
CA ALA A 456 2.42 5.20 11.72
C ALA A 456 1.38 5.39 10.60
N ASP A 457 1.62 6.31 9.67
CA ASP A 457 0.69 6.63 8.58
C ASP A 457 0.93 5.82 7.29
N GLY A 458 1.91 4.91 7.33
CA GLY A 458 2.29 4.04 6.21
C GLY A 458 3.01 4.76 5.06
N GLY A 459 3.36 6.05 5.22
CA GLY A 459 3.84 6.90 4.14
C GLY A 459 5.32 6.76 3.81
N HIS A 460 6.20 6.64 4.82
CA HIS A 460 7.65 6.63 4.61
C HIS A 460 8.41 5.65 5.51
N ASP A 461 9.45 5.02 4.93
CA ASP A 461 10.42 4.25 5.71
C ASP A 461 11.22 5.20 6.61
N LEU A 462 11.27 4.92 7.92
CA LEU A 462 12.15 5.64 8.83
C LEU A 462 13.60 5.43 8.42
N SER A 463 14.27 6.51 8.04
CA SER A 463 15.69 6.47 7.67
C SER A 463 16.52 5.81 8.79
N PRO A 464 17.42 4.87 8.45
CA PRO A 464 18.35 4.27 9.42
C PRO A 464 19.13 5.33 10.21
N ASP A 465 19.46 6.46 9.59
CA ASP A 465 20.18 7.56 10.21
C ASP A 465 19.36 8.23 11.31
N VAL A 466 18.08 8.48 11.05
CA VAL A 466 17.16 9.02 12.06
C VAL A 466 16.95 8.00 13.18
N ARG A 467 16.82 6.71 12.83
CA ARG A 467 16.62 5.62 13.79
C ARG A 467 17.80 5.48 14.74
N GLU A 468 19.03 5.51 14.22
CA GLU A 468 20.27 5.33 14.97
C GLU A 468 20.92 6.62 15.47
N GLY A 469 20.42 7.79 15.04
CA GLY A 469 20.93 9.12 15.36
C GLY A 469 22.30 9.41 14.78
N TYR A 470 22.60 8.92 13.58
CA TYR A 470 23.78 9.32 12.83
C TYR A 470 23.47 10.57 12.00
N VAL A 471 24.32 11.58 12.12
CA VAL A 471 24.12 12.89 11.49
C VAL A 471 25.36 13.28 10.72
N THR A 472 25.19 13.60 9.43
CA THR A 472 26.25 14.23 8.62
C THR A 472 26.21 15.73 8.81
N LEU A 473 27.27 16.30 9.36
CA LEU A 473 27.35 17.75 9.54
C LEU A 473 27.71 18.46 8.23
N PRO A 474 26.99 19.55 7.86
CA PRO A 474 27.29 20.30 6.66
C PRO A 474 28.61 21.07 6.75
N TRP A 475 29.03 21.47 7.97
CA TRP A 475 30.34 22.05 8.29
C TRP A 475 30.75 21.75 9.73
N ALA A 476 32.03 21.95 10.05
CA ALA A 476 32.55 21.80 11.42
C ALA A 476 31.88 22.83 12.36
N GLY A 477 31.23 22.35 13.42
CA GLY A 477 30.51 23.20 14.38
C GLY A 477 29.04 23.47 14.05
N ALA A 478 28.48 22.86 13.01
CA ALA A 478 27.02 22.82 12.82
C ALA A 478 26.34 22.11 14.01
N ASP A 479 25.11 22.50 14.33
CA ASP A 479 24.34 21.91 15.42
C ASP A 479 23.80 20.52 15.01
N PRO A 480 24.31 19.42 15.59
CA PRO A 480 23.90 18.07 15.21
C PRO A 480 22.43 17.78 15.54
N VAL A 481 21.85 18.40 16.57
CA VAL A 481 20.44 18.21 16.93
C VAL A 481 19.55 18.95 15.93
N ALA A 482 19.94 20.16 15.51
CA ALA A 482 19.22 20.89 14.46
C ALA A 482 19.18 20.11 13.14
N GLU A 483 20.30 19.49 12.76
CA GLU A 483 20.35 18.63 11.55
C GLU A 483 19.49 17.37 11.70
N GLN A 484 19.44 16.75 12.89
CA GLN A 484 18.53 15.62 13.14
C GLN A 484 17.06 16.03 13.10
N VAL A 485 16.69 17.16 13.70
CA VAL A 485 15.34 17.73 13.62
C VAL A 485 14.97 18.05 12.18
N ALA A 486 15.91 18.60 11.40
CA ALA A 486 15.72 18.88 9.99
C ALA A 486 15.61 17.60 9.14
N ALA A 487 16.32 16.53 9.48
CA ALA A 487 16.25 15.23 8.78
C ALA A 487 14.93 14.49 9.04
N VAL A 488 14.37 14.64 10.24
CA VAL A 488 13.01 14.18 10.58
C VAL A 488 11.95 15.04 9.88
N GLY A 489 12.26 16.31 9.62
CA GLY A 489 11.32 17.40 9.42
C GLY A 489 10.69 17.67 8.04
N PRO A 490 11.04 17.08 6.88
CA PRO A 490 10.32 17.39 5.67
C PRO A 490 8.87 16.86 5.74
N ALA A 491 7.89 17.77 5.63
CA ALA A 491 6.44 17.49 5.53
C ALA A 491 5.73 16.81 6.72
N LEU A 492 6.30 16.79 7.93
CA LEU A 492 5.59 16.23 9.08
C LEU A 492 4.32 17.03 9.45
N PRO A 493 3.16 16.38 9.62
CA PRO A 493 1.93 17.06 10.03
C PRO A 493 2.11 17.68 11.42
N ALA A 494 1.90 19.00 11.53
CA ALA A 494 2.12 19.76 12.77
C ALA A 494 3.50 19.53 13.44
N ALA A 495 4.56 19.31 12.64
CA ALA A 495 5.91 18.97 13.08
C ALA A 495 6.01 17.68 13.92
N ARG A 496 5.07 16.75 13.72
CA ARG A 496 4.93 15.56 14.54
C ARG A 496 5.12 14.27 13.74
N LEU A 497 6.07 13.46 14.17
CA LEU A 497 6.30 12.10 13.69
C LEU A 497 5.61 11.10 14.62
N LEU A 498 4.70 10.29 14.09
CA LEU A 498 4.13 9.16 14.81
C LEU A 498 4.84 7.87 14.38
N VAL A 499 5.36 7.14 15.36
CA VAL A 499 6.12 5.91 15.15
C VAL A 499 5.41 4.75 15.82
N THR A 500 5.15 3.70 15.06
CA THR A 500 4.67 2.43 15.59
C THR A 500 5.85 1.55 15.96
N ALA A 501 5.72 0.90 17.12
CA ALA A 501 6.65 -0.08 17.66
C ALA A 501 5.91 -1.42 17.74
N VAL A 502 5.58 -1.95 16.57
CA VAL A 502 4.76 -3.16 16.41
C VAL A 502 5.51 -4.09 15.48
N ARG A 503 5.71 -5.34 15.92
CA ARG A 503 6.25 -6.37 15.04
C ARG A 503 5.28 -6.54 13.85
N PRO A 504 5.78 -6.50 12.60
CA PRO A 504 4.93 -6.69 11.42
C PRO A 504 4.06 -7.96 11.56
N ASP A 505 2.76 -7.83 11.30
CA ASP A 505 1.82 -8.95 11.34
C ASP A 505 1.93 -9.75 10.05
N ALA A 506 2.96 -10.60 9.99
CA ALA A 506 3.27 -11.44 8.84
C ALA A 506 3.22 -12.92 9.23
N PRO A 507 2.73 -13.81 8.33
CA PRO A 507 2.93 -15.23 8.52
C PRO A 507 4.44 -15.55 8.55
N PRO A 508 4.88 -16.60 9.26
CA PRO A 508 6.25 -17.08 9.18
C PRO A 508 6.69 -17.36 7.75
N LEU A 509 7.98 -17.14 7.43
CA LEU A 509 8.54 -17.40 6.10
C LEU A 509 8.31 -18.86 5.66
N ALA A 510 8.28 -19.81 6.60
CA ALA A 510 7.95 -21.21 6.33
C ALA A 510 6.51 -21.42 5.82
N GLU A 511 5.54 -20.62 6.29
CA GLU A 511 4.16 -20.68 5.81
C GLU A 511 4.05 -20.14 4.38
N LEU A 512 4.73 -19.02 4.09
CA LEU A 512 4.80 -18.47 2.74
C LEU A 512 5.53 -19.42 1.78
N LEU A 513 6.60 -20.07 2.23
CA LEU A 513 7.29 -21.12 1.48
C LEU A 513 6.36 -22.28 1.15
N ARG A 514 5.58 -22.75 2.14
CA ARG A 514 4.60 -23.81 1.92
C ARG A 514 3.51 -23.39 0.92
N LEU A 515 3.06 -22.14 0.97
CA LEU A 515 2.11 -21.56 0.01
C LEU A 515 2.70 -21.53 -1.40
N ALA A 516 3.93 -21.01 -1.57
CA ALA A 516 4.62 -20.94 -2.85
C ALA A 516 4.69 -22.30 -3.53
N HIS A 517 5.06 -23.34 -2.78
CA HIS A 517 5.05 -24.73 -3.24
C HIS A 517 3.66 -25.26 -3.63
N GLY A 518 2.61 -24.83 -2.94
CA GLY A 518 1.23 -25.18 -3.25
C GLY A 518 0.77 -24.55 -4.56
N LEU A 519 1.18 -23.31 -4.81
CA LEU A 519 0.90 -22.54 -6.03
C LEU A 519 1.82 -22.89 -7.21
N ASP A 520 2.79 -23.77 -7.01
CA ASP A 520 3.83 -24.13 -7.98
C ASP A 520 4.68 -22.92 -8.44
N LEU A 521 4.99 -22.04 -7.48
CA LEU A 521 5.84 -20.87 -7.66
C LEU A 521 7.19 -21.05 -6.96
N ALA A 522 8.17 -20.24 -7.36
CA ALA A 522 9.40 -20.06 -6.61
C ALA A 522 9.20 -19.01 -5.52
N LEU A 523 9.65 -19.31 -4.29
CA LEU A 523 9.90 -18.29 -3.28
C LEU A 523 11.34 -17.83 -3.42
N VAL A 524 11.54 -16.54 -3.68
CA VAL A 524 12.86 -15.92 -3.80
C VAL A 524 13.10 -15.07 -2.57
N VAL A 525 14.19 -15.34 -1.84
CA VAL A 525 14.61 -14.60 -0.66
C VAL A 525 15.95 -13.96 -0.94
N ASN A 526 15.98 -12.62 -0.99
CA ASN A 526 17.20 -11.85 -1.12
C ASN A 526 17.63 -11.34 0.24
N LEU A 527 18.92 -11.39 0.54
CA LEU A 527 19.47 -10.88 1.79
C LEU A 527 20.90 -10.40 1.66
N VAL A 528 21.26 -9.38 2.46
CA VAL A 528 22.62 -8.85 2.56
C VAL A 528 22.90 -8.49 4.01
N ASP A 529 24.08 -8.87 4.51
CA ASP A 529 24.54 -8.50 5.85
C ASP A 529 25.50 -7.31 5.77
N LEU A 530 25.02 -6.16 6.24
CA LEU A 530 25.75 -4.89 6.23
C LEU A 530 26.27 -4.50 7.61
N ARG A 531 26.18 -5.39 8.62
CA ARG A 531 26.59 -5.07 10.00
C ARG A 531 28.06 -4.65 10.12
N ASN A 532 28.91 -5.05 9.17
CA ASN A 532 30.33 -4.74 9.15
C ASN A 532 30.75 -3.90 7.93
N HIS A 533 29.80 -3.27 7.22
CA HIS A 533 30.08 -2.59 5.96
C HIS A 533 31.02 -1.39 6.11
N PRO A 534 32.14 -1.30 5.36
CA PRO A 534 33.12 -0.24 5.51
C PRO A 534 32.69 1.12 4.92
N ALA A 535 31.72 1.17 4.00
CA ALA A 535 31.38 2.38 3.24
C ALA A 535 30.49 3.42 3.97
N GLY A 536 30.48 3.39 5.30
CA GLY A 536 30.05 4.52 6.12
C GLY A 536 28.81 4.23 6.97
N LEU A 537 28.83 4.83 8.16
CA LEU A 537 27.83 4.72 9.22
C LEU A 537 26.42 5.26 8.85
N LEU A 538 26.20 5.65 7.60
CA LEU A 538 25.01 6.32 7.09
C LEU A 538 24.30 5.53 5.97
N ARG A 539 24.82 4.33 5.64
CA ARG A 539 24.15 3.39 4.74
C ARG A 539 23.58 2.25 5.56
N ALA A 540 22.51 1.65 5.04
CA ALA A 540 21.69 0.65 5.71
C ALA A 540 22.48 -0.26 6.66
N HIS A 541 22.10 -0.24 7.93
CA HIS A 541 22.67 -1.07 8.98
C HIS A 541 21.88 -2.36 9.12
N GLY A 542 22.55 -3.43 9.54
CA GLY A 542 21.90 -4.70 9.85
C GLY A 542 21.84 -5.66 8.67
N VAL A 543 20.87 -6.57 8.70
CA VAL A 543 20.61 -7.53 7.62
C VAL A 543 19.37 -7.07 6.88
N LEU A 544 19.49 -6.76 5.59
CA LEU A 544 18.34 -6.43 4.76
C LEU A 544 17.76 -7.67 4.10
N TRP A 545 16.46 -7.62 3.82
CA TRP A 545 15.67 -8.70 3.26
C TRP A 545 14.81 -8.22 2.08
N SER A 546 14.55 -9.10 1.12
CA SER A 546 13.40 -9.04 0.22
C SER A 546 12.86 -10.46 0.04
N VAL A 547 11.54 -10.59 -0.08
CA VAL A 547 10.86 -11.86 -0.28
C VAL A 547 9.84 -11.67 -1.39
N GLU A 548 9.88 -12.54 -2.40
CA GLU A 548 9.03 -12.44 -3.58
C GLU A 548 8.58 -13.82 -4.06
N LEU A 549 7.41 -13.86 -4.70
CA LEU A 549 6.94 -15.02 -5.47
C LEU A 549 7.20 -14.80 -6.95
N ARG A 550 7.85 -15.76 -7.60
CA ARG A 550 8.17 -15.70 -9.04
C ARG A 550 7.84 -17.01 -9.75
N PRO A 551 7.70 -16.99 -11.09
CA PRO A 551 7.68 -18.23 -11.86
C PRO A 551 8.89 -19.11 -11.54
N PRO A 552 8.76 -20.45 -11.46
CA PRO A 552 9.88 -21.35 -11.13
C PRO A 552 11.11 -21.18 -12.03
N ALA A 553 10.88 -20.86 -13.31
CA ALA A 553 11.92 -20.66 -14.32
C ALA A 553 12.38 -19.20 -14.45
N ALA A 554 11.88 -18.27 -13.62
CA ALA A 554 12.30 -16.87 -13.67
C ALA A 554 13.80 -16.75 -13.33
N PRO A 555 14.56 -15.95 -14.10
CA PRO A 555 15.96 -15.71 -13.79
C PRO A 555 16.09 -14.89 -12.50
N VAL A 556 17.22 -15.06 -11.81
CA VAL A 556 17.66 -14.12 -10.76
C VAL A 556 18.18 -12.86 -11.46
N HIS A 557 17.69 -11.69 -11.09
CA HIS A 557 18.07 -10.42 -11.70
C HIS A 557 19.14 -9.73 -10.86
N PRO A 558 20.16 -9.09 -11.46
CA PRO A 558 21.18 -8.35 -10.70
C PRO A 558 20.62 -7.20 -9.84
N ASP A 559 19.44 -6.68 -10.20
CA ASP A 559 18.76 -5.60 -9.48
C ASP A 559 17.90 -6.09 -8.30
N ASP A 560 17.93 -7.38 -7.99
CA ASP A 560 17.17 -8.00 -6.89
C ASP A 560 17.79 -7.69 -5.51
N LEU A 561 17.94 -6.39 -5.22
CA LEU A 561 18.60 -5.92 -4.01
C LEU A 561 17.62 -5.86 -2.83
N PRO A 562 17.96 -6.45 -1.68
CA PRO A 562 17.12 -6.41 -0.49
C PRO A 562 17.06 -5.00 0.11
N CYS A 563 15.88 -4.58 0.58
CA CYS A 563 15.65 -3.24 1.11
C CYS A 563 14.88 -3.22 2.45
N ARG A 564 14.32 -4.34 2.89
CA ARG A 564 13.51 -4.41 4.11
C ARG A 564 14.38 -4.72 5.33
N PRO A 565 14.08 -4.15 6.50
CA PRO A 565 14.97 -4.25 7.66
C PRO A 565 14.81 -5.57 8.45
N SER A 566 13.80 -6.38 8.14
CA SER A 566 13.55 -7.66 8.83
C SER A 566 12.86 -8.68 7.91
N PRO A 567 12.97 -10.00 8.20
CA PRO A 567 12.28 -11.02 7.42
C PRO A 567 10.76 -10.89 7.54
N GLU A 568 10.24 -10.48 8.70
CA GLU A 568 8.80 -10.26 8.89
C GLU A 568 8.29 -9.10 8.04
N ALA A 569 9.05 -7.99 7.95
CA ALA A 569 8.70 -6.87 7.07
C ALA A 569 8.74 -7.27 5.59
N ALA A 570 9.72 -8.09 5.18
CA ALA A 570 9.79 -8.60 3.83
C ALA A 570 8.63 -9.54 3.48
N VAL A 571 8.22 -10.40 4.42
CA VAL A 571 7.07 -11.29 4.22
C VAL A 571 5.75 -10.51 4.21
N ALA A 572 5.56 -9.53 5.11
CA ALA A 572 4.39 -8.65 5.10
C ALA A 572 4.24 -7.97 3.74
N HIS A 573 5.32 -7.36 3.24
CA HIS A 573 5.33 -6.70 1.94
C HIS A 573 5.00 -7.67 0.78
N CYS A 574 5.57 -8.88 0.81
CA CYS A 574 5.26 -9.90 -0.19
C CYS A 574 3.77 -10.24 -0.18
N VAL A 575 3.17 -10.42 1.01
CA VAL A 575 1.75 -10.80 1.18
C VAL A 575 0.81 -9.67 0.74
N GLU A 576 1.09 -8.44 1.14
CA GLU A 576 0.33 -7.24 0.72
C GLU A 576 0.36 -7.06 -0.80
N GLY A 577 1.48 -7.39 -1.45
CA GLY A 577 1.66 -7.29 -2.89
C GLY A 577 1.15 -8.48 -3.71
N LEU A 578 0.55 -9.52 -3.11
CA LEU A 578 0.20 -10.75 -3.84
C LEU A 578 -0.79 -10.51 -4.99
N ASP A 579 -1.79 -9.65 -4.79
CA ASP A 579 -2.78 -9.36 -5.82
C ASP A 579 -2.18 -8.67 -7.06
N ALA A 580 -1.07 -7.94 -6.88
CA ALA A 580 -0.34 -7.30 -7.97
C ALA A 580 0.71 -8.25 -8.59
N THR A 581 1.42 -9.01 -7.77
CA THR A 581 2.57 -9.85 -8.19
C THR A 581 2.16 -11.18 -8.80
N LEU A 582 1.11 -11.84 -8.29
CA LEU A 582 0.66 -13.13 -8.82
C LEU A 582 0.24 -13.05 -10.31
N PRO A 583 -0.48 -12.01 -10.78
CA PRO A 583 -0.72 -11.81 -12.21
C PRO A 583 0.56 -11.71 -13.06
N GLU A 584 1.65 -11.18 -12.54
CA GLU A 584 2.93 -11.04 -13.27
C GLU A 584 3.62 -12.39 -13.49
N THR A 585 3.25 -13.41 -12.71
CA THR A 585 3.75 -14.78 -12.89
C THR A 585 3.11 -15.52 -14.06
N VAL A 586 2.04 -14.96 -14.64
CA VAL A 586 1.37 -15.51 -15.82
C VAL A 586 2.27 -15.37 -17.05
N PRO A 587 2.42 -16.42 -17.89
CA PRO A 587 3.19 -16.30 -19.12
C PRO A 587 2.73 -15.12 -19.99
N ALA A 588 3.67 -14.28 -20.43
CA ALA A 588 3.37 -13.12 -21.27
C ALA A 588 2.99 -13.52 -22.72
N ASP A 589 3.43 -14.69 -23.18
CA ASP A 589 3.06 -15.26 -24.47
C ASP A 589 1.61 -15.77 -24.43
N PRO A 590 0.67 -15.19 -25.20
CA PRO A 590 -0.73 -15.60 -25.18
C PRO A 590 -0.94 -17.06 -25.62
N ASP A 591 -0.02 -17.64 -26.40
CA ASP A 591 -0.12 -19.04 -26.86
C ASP A 591 0.34 -20.04 -25.78
N ALA A 592 1.13 -19.59 -24.80
CA ALA A 592 1.51 -20.40 -23.64
C ALA A 592 0.35 -20.49 -22.63
N PRO A 593 -0.05 -21.68 -22.16
CA PRO A 593 -1.13 -21.81 -21.19
C PRO A 593 -0.73 -21.31 -19.79
N VAL A 594 -1.72 -20.81 -19.06
CA VAL A 594 -1.59 -20.48 -17.63
C VAL A 594 -1.51 -21.79 -16.82
N PRO A 595 -0.56 -21.92 -15.88
CA PRO A 595 -0.50 -23.06 -14.97
C PRO A 595 -1.78 -23.21 -14.14
N VAL A 596 -2.18 -24.45 -13.85
CA VAL A 596 -3.38 -24.78 -13.05
C VAL A 596 -2.95 -25.56 -11.79
N PRO A 597 -2.35 -24.89 -10.79
CA PRO A 597 -1.72 -25.56 -9.66
C PRO A 597 -2.74 -26.32 -8.81
N ARG A 598 -2.40 -27.54 -8.40
CA ARG A 598 -3.22 -28.37 -7.52
C ARG A 598 -2.33 -29.07 -6.51
N SER A 599 -2.60 -28.83 -5.23
CA SER A 599 -1.84 -29.42 -4.13
C SER A 599 -2.75 -29.70 -2.94
N GLY A 600 -2.59 -30.87 -2.32
CA GLY A 600 -3.16 -31.14 -1.00
C GLY A 600 -2.44 -30.35 0.11
N ALA A 601 -2.96 -30.45 1.33
CA ALA A 601 -2.32 -29.92 2.53
C ALA A 601 -0.91 -30.49 2.70
N ARG A 602 0.01 -29.67 3.22
CA ARG A 602 1.41 -30.04 3.42
C ARG A 602 1.87 -29.75 4.85
N PRO A 603 2.83 -30.55 5.36
CA PRO A 603 3.51 -30.19 6.60
C PRO A 603 4.23 -28.84 6.42
N LEU A 604 4.33 -28.09 7.50
CA LEU A 604 5.13 -26.87 7.53
C LEU A 604 6.61 -27.25 7.40
N PRO A 605 7.37 -26.66 6.47
CA PRO A 605 8.82 -26.86 6.40
C PRO A 605 9.49 -26.28 7.65
N ALA A 606 10.73 -26.72 7.92
CA ALA A 606 11.54 -26.11 8.97
C ALA A 606 11.75 -24.61 8.68
N ASP A 607 11.81 -23.79 9.73
CA ASP A 607 12.03 -22.36 9.60
C ASP A 607 13.39 -22.08 8.91
N PRO A 608 13.39 -21.47 7.71
CA PRO A 608 14.63 -21.21 6.99
C PRO A 608 15.39 -20.00 7.56
N VAL A 609 14.77 -19.11 8.34
CA VAL A 609 15.37 -17.83 8.76
C VAL A 609 16.70 -18.00 9.50
N PRO A 610 16.86 -18.89 10.49
CA PRO A 610 18.14 -19.07 11.18
C PRO A 610 19.28 -19.55 10.26
N ALA A 611 18.97 -20.38 9.26
CA ALA A 611 19.94 -20.88 8.29
C ALA A 611 20.35 -19.78 7.31
N LEU A 612 19.40 -18.98 6.84
CA LEU A 612 19.64 -17.82 5.97
C LEU A 612 20.49 -16.75 6.67
N LEU A 613 20.23 -16.47 7.95
CA LEU A 613 21.04 -15.54 8.74
C LEU A 613 22.50 -15.99 8.87
N ARG A 614 22.74 -17.30 9.09
CA ARG A 614 24.09 -17.86 9.12
C ARG A 614 24.79 -17.77 7.77
N LEU A 615 24.05 -18.02 6.68
CA LEU A 615 24.55 -17.89 5.31
C LEU A 615 25.00 -16.44 5.03
N ALA A 616 24.15 -15.44 5.32
CA ALA A 616 24.50 -14.04 5.11
C ALA A 616 25.68 -13.57 5.97
N ALA A 617 25.77 -14.03 7.22
CA ALA A 617 26.91 -13.74 8.08
C ALA A 617 28.24 -14.29 7.56
N GLY A 618 28.22 -15.40 6.79
CA GLY A 618 29.39 -15.94 6.10
C GLY A 618 29.78 -15.19 4.83
N HIS A 619 28.92 -14.31 4.33
CA HIS A 619 29.10 -13.50 3.11
C HIS A 619 28.79 -12.03 3.40
N PRO A 620 29.55 -11.37 4.30
CA PRO A 620 29.31 -9.97 4.64
C PRO A 620 29.44 -9.10 3.39
N ASP A 621 28.59 -8.07 3.30
CA ASP A 621 28.54 -7.08 2.21
C ASP A 621 28.24 -7.64 0.81
N GLN A 622 27.88 -8.93 0.71
CA GLN A 622 27.55 -9.58 -0.55
C GLN A 622 26.05 -9.89 -0.57
N PRO A 623 25.27 -9.29 -1.50
CA PRO A 623 23.89 -9.68 -1.68
C PRO A 623 23.80 -11.13 -2.13
N LEU A 624 22.92 -11.89 -1.49
CA LEU A 624 22.62 -13.29 -1.79
C LEU A 624 21.16 -13.43 -2.21
N THR A 625 20.91 -14.37 -3.12
CA THR A 625 19.57 -14.81 -3.49
C THR A 625 19.43 -16.29 -3.21
N VAL A 626 18.50 -16.65 -2.35
CA VAL A 626 18.10 -18.04 -2.10
C VAL A 626 16.74 -18.27 -2.73
N ARG A 627 16.69 -19.15 -3.72
CA ARG A 627 15.47 -19.50 -4.44
C ARG A 627 15.03 -20.89 -4.04
N PHE A 628 13.80 -20.98 -3.55
CA PHE A 628 13.14 -22.22 -3.19
C PHE A 628 12.10 -22.56 -4.24
N THR A 629 12.15 -23.79 -4.74
CA THR A 629 11.15 -24.35 -5.65
C THR A 629 10.73 -25.72 -5.16
N ARG A 630 9.67 -26.26 -5.74
CA ARG A 630 9.27 -27.66 -5.47
C ARG A 630 10.36 -28.67 -5.84
N GLY A 631 11.24 -28.34 -6.79
CA GLY A 631 12.32 -29.21 -7.24
C GLY A 631 13.61 -29.08 -6.43
N GLY A 632 13.71 -28.12 -5.52
CA GLY A 632 14.92 -27.91 -4.73
C GLY A 632 15.20 -26.44 -4.38
N CYS A 633 16.38 -26.21 -3.82
CA CYS A 633 16.90 -24.92 -3.39
C CYS A 633 18.17 -24.57 -4.18
N THR A 634 18.26 -23.32 -4.65
CA THR A 634 19.47 -22.78 -5.30
C THR A 634 19.92 -21.51 -4.57
N ILE A 635 21.23 -21.35 -4.38
CA ILE A 635 21.85 -20.22 -3.69
C ILE A 635 22.74 -19.48 -4.68
N HIS A 636 22.51 -18.17 -4.84
CA HIS A 636 23.24 -17.30 -5.75
C HIS A 636 23.88 -16.15 -4.97
N ARG A 637 25.04 -15.68 -5.44
CA ARG A 637 25.69 -14.45 -4.98
C ARG A 637 25.68 -13.43 -6.10
N HIS A 638 25.32 -12.20 -5.79
CA HIS A 638 25.43 -11.07 -6.72
C HIS A 638 26.88 -10.59 -6.79
N ALA A 639 27.48 -10.64 -7.97
CA ALA A 639 28.78 -10.06 -8.28
C ALA A 639 28.62 -8.94 -9.32
N ASP A 640 29.68 -8.16 -9.55
CA ASP A 640 29.66 -7.04 -10.53
C ASP A 640 29.26 -7.48 -11.95
N GLU A 641 29.58 -8.72 -12.32
CA GLU A 641 29.24 -9.33 -13.62
C GLU A 641 27.83 -9.95 -13.66
N GLY A 642 27.11 -9.96 -12.54
CA GLY A 642 25.78 -10.56 -12.38
C GLY A 642 25.70 -11.64 -11.30
N PRO A 643 24.52 -12.27 -11.13
CA PRO A 643 24.33 -13.33 -10.15
C PRO A 643 25.06 -14.63 -10.54
N VAL A 644 25.82 -15.19 -9.60
CA VAL A 644 26.59 -16.44 -9.74
C VAL A 644 26.00 -17.52 -8.83
N LEU A 645 25.65 -18.68 -9.41
CA LEU A 645 25.20 -19.84 -8.65
C LEU A 645 26.34 -20.38 -7.77
N LEU A 646 26.12 -20.44 -6.46
CA LEU A 646 27.07 -20.98 -5.49
C LEU A 646 26.79 -22.45 -5.15
N ALA A 647 25.53 -22.81 -4.97
CA ALA A 647 25.12 -24.18 -4.62
C ALA A 647 23.68 -24.47 -5.03
N GLU A 648 23.39 -25.77 -5.19
CA GLU A 648 22.08 -26.33 -5.43
C GLU A 648 21.91 -27.60 -4.59
N GLY A 649 20.69 -27.87 -4.14
CA GLY A 649 20.34 -29.10 -3.42
C GLY A 649 18.83 -29.31 -3.35
N ASP A 650 18.41 -30.49 -2.91
CA ASP A 650 16.98 -30.85 -2.82
C ASP A 650 16.22 -30.00 -1.79
N ASP A 651 16.93 -29.44 -0.81
CA ASP A 651 16.43 -28.49 0.18
C ASP A 651 17.54 -27.52 0.63
N LEU A 652 17.20 -26.58 1.52
CA LEU A 652 18.16 -25.60 2.03
C LEU A 652 19.31 -26.26 2.80
N PRO A 653 19.09 -27.20 3.74
CA PRO A 653 20.17 -27.95 4.37
C PRO A 653 21.13 -28.62 3.38
N ALA A 654 20.63 -29.28 2.34
CA ALA A 654 21.44 -29.92 1.31
C ALA A 654 22.23 -28.90 0.47
N ALA A 655 21.61 -27.79 0.06
CA ALA A 655 22.30 -26.71 -0.65
C ALA A 655 23.40 -26.07 0.22
N LEU A 656 23.14 -25.86 1.52
CA LEU A 656 24.13 -25.34 2.46
C LEU A 656 25.28 -26.33 2.70
N ALA A 657 25.00 -27.63 2.73
CA ALA A 657 26.04 -28.65 2.80
C ALA A 657 26.91 -28.68 1.53
N ALA A 658 26.32 -28.40 0.36
CA ALA A 658 27.05 -28.30 -0.90
C ALA A 658 27.96 -27.05 -0.99
N LEU A 659 27.69 -26.00 -0.20
CA LEU A 659 28.57 -24.82 -0.12
C LEU A 659 29.93 -25.11 0.54
N ASN A 660 30.11 -26.23 1.25
CA ASN A 660 31.38 -26.61 1.89
C ASN A 660 31.67 -28.12 1.87
N PRO A 661 32.82 -28.50 1.28
CA PRO A 661 33.75 -29.33 2.02
C PRO A 661 35.19 -28.77 1.92
N PHE A 662 35.46 -27.54 2.37
CA PHE A 662 36.85 -27.06 2.57
C PHE A 662 37.01 -26.16 3.79
#